data_AF-A0A3D1HAD5-F1
#
_entry.id   AF-A0A3D1HAD5-F1
#
_cell.length_a   1.000
_cell.length_b   1.000
_cell.length_c   1.000
_cell.angle_alpha   90.00
_cell.angle_beta   90.00
_cell.angle_gamma   90.00
#
_symmetry.space_group_name_H-M   'P 1'
#
loop_
_entity.id
_entity.type
_entity.pdbx_description
1 polymer ?
#
loop_
_entity_poly.entity_id
_entity_poly.type
_entity_poly.pdbx_seq_one_letter_code
_entity_poly.pdbx_strand_id
1 'polypeptide(L)'
;MTNEEKKSLYECVKRQFTDPGLYKVSRVCEWLVTNGCSPEQMGYGSFRELAEDFPEMFAFQDDNNNEFIQIKAWQAGERDISDSTGHPADSFFGSRNIILNDDIIEMTQQSLFALTKVLGNGLSVQQMKQEIYRRFDEAKQNQKLDFLADRYTFPIDYCADGMLVNGIVTKNISPIGKSLYFAFEKTQICRQGAPERRSVGMISEEEKNRIYRMLCDNFPTDQPIHMATISKFLTDRGVDRMKYGFCKMKDFLAQMPFLVMRDIVLGGVPQVMITIEGVEVKSDYHASREYLQTRSVSPAQRNVFAERFPNQETYRATAPVPDGRLSDICNMPVKPMGILERYIEESGRKTDYFTLVDELNEDFRAARENNLVRVSDAKLVFPVRYLKKDGTHVELTLKLSAYEGKEWFLFFVDTNVRDKNQRIISPGKQLENFAFLGSWSNFLSELAAKAVDEEWDFRGSPKGHYRILIQYVKYTFSRLMREKKVCISEQFAAFNTGLADNHYDDIYACFFPNEPSCDTDWKFAGFCTAASGGLGKQLVNCFNPLPAPPTYFSSNEDLFFDQTKQLHTDFEHIIIDNIKRLPLQFLYDQFFGNEEARELVESIRAKSADRAAREELYDKLKQVIIDNSRLFVRIQNRLKDAIELAKKRVRWNYKTAIPSYFPKRDTMSLMLPLALVDEQKPDVALVVELTNSGSYQGQTILTLTQAYIDARLVCRLTGDWLDPSKISEPHLDADEQTEDFPLY
;
A
#
# COMPACT_ATOMS: atom_id res chain seq x y z
N MET A 1 -19.80 44.93 -24.35
CA MET A 1 -19.43 45.62 -23.09
C MET A 1 -18.21 46.51 -23.31
N THR A 2 -18.19 47.69 -22.70
CA THR A 2 -17.01 48.58 -22.63
C THR A 2 -15.93 47.99 -21.68
N ASN A 3 -14.68 48.44 -21.78
CA ASN A 3 -13.61 47.97 -20.90
C ASN A 3 -13.86 48.26 -19.41
N GLU A 4 -14.64 49.30 -19.09
CA GLU A 4 -15.05 49.62 -17.72
C GLU A 4 -16.08 48.62 -17.18
N GLU A 5 -17.03 48.19 -18.02
CA GLU A 5 -18.00 47.15 -17.68
C GLU A 5 -17.32 45.78 -17.48
N LYS A 6 -16.34 45.44 -18.33
CA LYS A 6 -15.52 44.22 -18.15
C LYS A 6 -14.76 44.23 -16.82
N LYS A 7 -14.18 45.37 -16.46
CA LYS A 7 -13.47 45.54 -15.19
C LYS A 7 -14.42 45.43 -13.99
N SER A 8 -15.62 45.98 -14.11
CA SER A 8 -16.64 45.86 -13.06
C SER A 8 -17.09 44.41 -12.86
N LEU A 9 -17.31 43.65 -13.95
CA LEU A 9 -17.65 42.23 -13.90
C LEU A 9 -16.53 41.40 -13.25
N TYR A 10 -15.28 41.60 -13.68
CA TYR A 10 -14.15 40.87 -13.12
C TYR A 10 -13.92 41.17 -11.63
N GLU A 11 -14.02 42.44 -11.22
CA GLU A 11 -13.96 42.82 -9.79
C GLU A 11 -15.12 42.23 -8.97
N CYS A 12 -16.32 42.12 -9.54
CA CYS A 12 -17.46 41.47 -8.90
C CYS A 12 -17.21 39.98 -8.66
N VAL A 13 -16.67 39.28 -9.65
CA VAL A 13 -16.28 37.87 -9.55
C VAL A 13 -15.17 37.69 -8.53
N LYS A 14 -14.12 38.53 -8.58
CA LYS A 14 -12.96 38.45 -7.69
C LYS A 14 -13.29 38.69 -6.21
N ARG A 15 -14.40 39.37 -5.90
CA ARG A 15 -14.85 39.55 -4.50
C ARG A 15 -15.22 38.23 -3.80
N GLN A 16 -15.67 37.23 -4.56
CA GLN A 16 -16.06 35.91 -4.02
C GLN A 16 -15.13 34.79 -4.49
N PHE A 17 -14.61 34.92 -5.70
CA PHE A 17 -13.71 33.97 -6.35
C PHE A 17 -12.34 34.64 -6.49
N THR A 18 -11.65 34.79 -5.36
CA THR A 18 -10.45 35.63 -5.22
C THR A 18 -9.24 35.16 -6.04
N ASP A 19 -9.24 33.89 -6.47
CA ASP A 19 -8.12 33.25 -7.16
C ASP A 19 -8.55 32.58 -8.48
N PRO A 20 -7.64 32.45 -9.46
CA PRO A 20 -7.90 31.68 -10.67
C PRO A 20 -8.05 30.19 -10.34
N GLY A 21 -9.12 29.56 -10.79
CA GLY A 21 -9.45 28.19 -10.39
C GLY A 21 -10.74 27.67 -10.99
N LEU A 22 -11.05 26.40 -10.72
CA LEU A 22 -12.24 25.74 -11.24
C LEU A 22 -13.42 25.86 -10.26
N TYR A 23 -14.54 26.42 -10.71
CA TYR A 23 -15.72 26.71 -9.89
C TYR A 23 -16.98 26.14 -10.50
N LYS A 24 -17.99 25.82 -9.68
CA LYS A 24 -19.30 25.39 -10.19
C LYS A 24 -20.02 26.56 -10.86
N VAL A 25 -20.49 26.33 -12.08
CA VAL A 25 -21.21 27.32 -12.89
C VAL A 25 -22.42 27.88 -12.15
N SER A 26 -23.22 27.01 -11.51
CA SER A 26 -24.41 27.43 -10.77
C SER A 26 -24.11 28.45 -9.67
N ARG A 27 -22.97 28.32 -8.98
CA ARG A 27 -22.55 29.20 -7.89
C ARG A 27 -22.03 30.54 -8.39
N VAL A 28 -21.31 30.54 -9.51
CA VAL A 28 -20.87 31.78 -10.17
C VAL A 28 -22.08 32.56 -10.68
N CYS A 29 -23.04 31.87 -11.30
CA CYS A 29 -24.32 32.46 -11.72
C CYS A 29 -25.09 33.06 -10.53
N GLU A 30 -25.26 32.30 -9.45
CA GLU A 30 -25.98 32.77 -8.25
C GLU A 30 -25.32 34.01 -7.63
N TRP A 31 -23.98 34.04 -7.56
CA TRP A 31 -23.23 35.18 -7.06
C TRP A 31 -23.41 36.43 -7.94
N LEU A 32 -23.32 36.25 -9.27
CA LEU A 32 -23.49 37.33 -10.23
C LEU A 32 -24.91 37.92 -10.19
N VAL A 33 -25.93 37.06 -10.09
CA VAL A 33 -27.33 37.48 -9.92
C VAL A 33 -27.51 38.26 -8.61
N THR A 34 -26.95 37.77 -7.51
CA THR A 34 -27.07 38.39 -6.17
C THR A 34 -26.38 39.76 -6.09
N ASN A 35 -25.34 39.99 -6.91
CA ASN A 35 -24.57 41.24 -6.94
C ASN A 35 -24.94 42.16 -8.13
N GLY A 36 -26.09 41.94 -8.79
CA GLY A 36 -26.60 42.82 -9.84
C GLY A 36 -25.78 42.81 -11.13
N CYS A 37 -25.10 41.70 -11.40
CA CYS A 37 -24.31 41.44 -12.61
C CYS A 37 -24.86 40.24 -13.38
N SER A 38 -26.19 40.10 -13.50
CA SER A 38 -26.77 38.91 -14.14
C SER A 38 -26.50 38.89 -15.66
N PRO A 39 -26.35 37.70 -16.27
CA PRO A 39 -26.16 37.59 -17.72
C PRO A 39 -27.24 38.33 -18.53
N GLU A 40 -28.49 38.27 -18.06
CA GLU A 40 -29.64 38.90 -18.71
C GLU A 40 -29.59 40.43 -18.65
N GLN A 41 -29.06 40.99 -17.55
CA GLN A 41 -28.83 42.44 -17.40
C GLN A 41 -27.70 42.94 -18.32
N MET A 42 -26.78 42.06 -18.69
CA MET A 42 -25.67 42.35 -19.61
C MET A 42 -26.01 42.03 -21.08
N GLY A 43 -27.25 41.59 -21.36
CA GLY A 43 -27.74 41.33 -22.72
C GLY A 43 -27.47 39.92 -23.26
N TYR A 44 -27.08 38.98 -22.41
CA TYR A 44 -26.82 37.58 -22.78
C TYR A 44 -28.01 36.69 -22.43
N GLY A 45 -28.28 35.69 -23.28
CA GLY A 45 -29.37 34.71 -23.06
C GLY A 45 -29.01 33.62 -22.05
N SER A 46 -27.73 33.43 -21.77
CA SER A 46 -27.24 32.52 -20.73
C SER A 46 -25.86 32.92 -20.23
N PHE A 47 -25.47 32.42 -19.05
CA PHE A 47 -24.09 32.56 -18.55
C PHE A 47 -23.06 31.89 -19.47
N ARG A 48 -23.47 30.90 -20.26
CA ARG A 48 -22.58 30.26 -21.24
C ARG A 48 -22.20 31.21 -22.35
N GLU A 49 -23.18 31.91 -22.93
CA GLU A 49 -22.92 32.94 -23.95
C GLU A 49 -22.04 34.06 -23.40
N LEU A 50 -22.28 34.48 -22.15
CA LEU A 50 -21.43 35.45 -21.44
C LEU A 50 -19.97 34.96 -21.33
N ALA A 51 -19.77 33.70 -20.91
CA ALA A 51 -18.44 33.16 -20.70
C ALA A 51 -17.68 32.86 -22.00
N GLU A 52 -18.38 32.45 -23.07
CA GLU A 52 -17.81 32.24 -24.40
C GLU A 52 -17.32 33.56 -25.05
N ASP A 53 -17.97 34.69 -24.72
CA ASP A 53 -17.55 36.03 -25.16
C ASP A 53 -16.35 36.61 -24.38
N PHE A 54 -15.98 35.98 -23.25
CA PHE A 54 -14.85 36.36 -22.40
C PHE A 54 -13.91 35.18 -22.08
N PRO A 55 -13.29 34.53 -23.09
CA PRO A 55 -12.38 33.41 -22.90
C PRO A 55 -11.10 33.77 -22.10
N GLU A 56 -10.79 35.07 -22.04
CA GLU A 56 -9.73 35.63 -21.21
C GLU A 56 -10.04 35.58 -19.70
N MET A 57 -11.31 35.48 -19.31
CA MET A 57 -11.75 35.38 -17.91
C MET A 57 -12.32 34.00 -17.57
N PHE A 58 -12.94 33.32 -18.52
CA PHE A 58 -13.70 32.09 -18.29
C PHE A 58 -13.36 30.98 -19.30
N ALA A 59 -13.30 29.72 -18.86
CA ALA A 59 -13.19 28.57 -19.75
C ALA A 59 -14.01 27.38 -19.22
N PHE A 60 -14.89 26.79 -20.02
CA PHE A 60 -15.64 25.59 -19.65
C PHE A 60 -14.76 24.33 -19.76
N GLN A 61 -15.04 23.34 -18.92
CA GLN A 61 -14.38 22.03 -18.97
C GLN A 61 -15.29 21.00 -19.63
N ASP A 62 -14.87 20.46 -20.78
CA ASP A 62 -15.70 19.62 -21.66
C ASP A 62 -16.06 18.23 -21.07
N ASP A 63 -15.32 17.77 -20.05
CA ASP A 63 -15.44 16.40 -19.52
C ASP A 63 -16.57 16.21 -18.48
N ASN A 64 -17.18 17.28 -17.97
CA ASN A 64 -18.13 17.24 -16.83
C ASN A 64 -19.48 17.93 -17.13
N ASN A 65 -20.07 17.70 -18.31
CA ASN A 65 -21.41 18.19 -18.65
C ASN A 65 -21.58 19.72 -18.50
N ASN A 66 -20.47 20.47 -18.60
CA ASN A 66 -20.38 21.92 -18.37
C ASN A 66 -20.81 22.38 -16.96
N GLU A 67 -20.71 21.53 -15.93
CA GLU A 67 -21.01 21.94 -14.54
C GLU A 67 -19.98 22.90 -13.94
N PHE A 68 -18.77 22.94 -14.51
CA PHE A 68 -17.64 23.66 -13.96
C PHE A 68 -17.01 24.64 -14.97
N ILE A 69 -16.55 25.77 -14.45
CA ILE A 69 -15.93 26.85 -15.20
C ILE A 69 -14.62 27.27 -14.54
N GLN A 70 -13.57 27.38 -15.33
CA GLN A 70 -12.28 27.91 -14.91
C GLN A 70 -12.33 29.43 -14.99
N ILE A 71 -12.06 30.10 -13.88
CA ILE A 71 -11.88 31.55 -13.81
C ILE A 71 -10.38 31.83 -13.90
N LYS A 72 -9.95 32.70 -14.81
CA LYS A 72 -8.54 33.06 -15.04
C LYS A 72 -8.20 34.40 -14.40
N ALA A 73 -6.92 34.61 -14.08
CA ALA A 73 -6.43 35.93 -13.69
C ALA A 73 -6.50 36.88 -14.88
N TRP A 74 -7.16 38.02 -14.70
CA TRP A 74 -7.32 39.04 -15.73
C TRP A 74 -7.02 40.45 -15.20
N GLN A 75 -6.41 41.29 -16.04
CA GLN A 75 -6.25 42.73 -15.82
C GLN A 75 -6.65 43.52 -17.07
N ALA A 76 -7.08 44.77 -16.87
CA ALA A 76 -7.58 45.61 -17.95
C ALA A 76 -6.48 45.92 -18.98
N GLY A 77 -6.59 45.34 -20.18
CA GLY A 77 -5.71 45.62 -21.32
C GLY A 77 -4.75 44.48 -21.71
N GLU A 78 -4.73 43.36 -20.99
CA GLU A 78 -3.91 42.19 -21.35
C GLU A 78 -4.69 41.21 -22.24
N ARG A 79 -4.07 40.75 -23.33
CA ARG A 79 -4.48 39.55 -24.07
C ARG A 79 -3.53 38.43 -23.69
N ASP A 80 -4.10 37.35 -23.15
CA ASP A 80 -3.48 36.07 -22.78
C ASP A 80 -2.05 36.13 -22.22
N ILE A 81 -1.95 36.08 -20.88
CA ILE A 81 -0.71 35.69 -20.21
C ILE A 81 -0.75 34.20 -19.92
N SER A 82 0.22 33.50 -20.53
CA SER A 82 0.59 32.11 -20.31
C SER A 82 0.88 31.78 -18.84
N ASP A 83 0.32 30.65 -18.40
CA ASP A 83 0.78 29.71 -17.37
C ASP A 83 1.70 30.25 -16.25
N SER A 84 1.08 30.80 -15.21
CA SER A 84 1.71 30.84 -13.89
C SER A 84 1.65 29.44 -13.25
N THR A 85 2.75 28.72 -13.27
CA THR A 85 2.93 27.40 -12.63
C THR A 85 3.08 27.54 -11.11
N GLY A 86 2.00 27.87 -10.40
CA GLY A 86 1.91 27.83 -8.94
C GLY A 86 0.69 27.01 -8.52
N HIS A 87 0.76 26.31 -7.38
CA HIS A 87 -0.39 25.58 -6.87
C HIS A 87 -1.46 26.62 -6.45
N PRO A 88 -2.76 26.44 -6.76
CA PRO A 88 -3.82 27.37 -6.37
C PRO A 88 -3.94 27.61 -4.85
N ALA A 89 -3.20 26.84 -4.06
CA ALA A 89 -3.16 26.96 -2.61
C ALA A 89 -1.97 27.76 -2.07
N ASP A 90 -1.00 28.12 -2.91
CA ASP A 90 0.18 28.89 -2.51
C ASP A 90 -0.19 30.29 -1.98
N SER A 91 -1.36 30.82 -2.36
CA SER A 91 -1.92 32.07 -1.82
C SER A 91 -2.57 31.93 -0.43
N PHE A 92 -2.97 30.73 -0.02
CA PHE A 92 -3.62 30.48 1.27
C PHE A 92 -2.60 30.42 2.41
N PHE A 93 -1.44 29.80 2.20
CA PHE A 93 -0.46 29.57 3.27
C PHE A 93 0.42 30.80 3.51
N GLY A 94 0.40 31.32 4.74
CA GLY A 94 1.18 32.51 5.16
C GLY A 94 0.36 33.78 5.35
N SER A 95 -0.87 33.85 4.82
CA SER A 95 -1.82 34.92 5.13
C SER A 95 -2.83 34.45 6.17
N ARG A 96 -3.04 35.18 7.27
CA ARG A 96 -4.05 34.83 8.29
C ARG A 96 -5.49 35.07 7.82
N ASN A 97 -5.75 35.08 6.52
CA ASN A 97 -7.01 35.49 5.91
C ASN A 97 -7.81 34.35 5.26
N ILE A 98 -7.45 33.09 5.49
CA ILE A 98 -8.18 31.92 4.95
C ILE A 98 -9.54 31.75 5.64
N ILE A 99 -10.61 31.53 4.86
CA ILE A 99 -11.94 31.14 5.36
C ILE A 99 -12.27 29.78 4.76
N LEU A 100 -12.29 28.73 5.59
CA LEU A 100 -12.57 27.37 5.11
C LEU A 100 -14.04 27.22 4.68
N ASN A 101 -14.23 26.64 3.50
CA ASN A 101 -15.56 26.34 2.96
C ASN A 101 -15.50 25.14 2.01
N ASP A 102 -16.68 24.64 1.63
CA ASP A 102 -16.86 23.47 0.79
C ASP A 102 -16.20 23.57 -0.60
N ASP A 103 -15.87 24.76 -1.11
CA ASP A 103 -15.29 24.90 -2.44
C ASP A 103 -13.76 24.77 -2.41
N ILE A 104 -13.13 25.22 -1.31
CA ILE A 104 -11.67 25.29 -1.23
C ILE A 104 -11.04 24.09 -0.51
N ILE A 105 -11.81 23.36 0.31
CA ILE A 105 -11.28 22.23 1.10
C ILE A 105 -11.98 20.89 0.79
N GLU A 106 -11.16 19.88 0.53
CA GLU A 106 -11.57 18.50 0.37
C GLU A 106 -11.56 17.78 1.72
N MET A 107 -12.70 17.15 2.03
CA MET A 107 -12.91 16.39 3.27
C MET A 107 -13.59 15.09 2.88
N THR A 108 -12.86 13.98 2.93
CA THR A 108 -13.42 12.68 2.51
C THR A 108 -14.46 12.19 3.53
N GLN A 109 -15.49 11.48 3.06
CA GLN A 109 -16.49 10.89 3.96
C GLN A 109 -15.87 9.90 4.94
N GLN A 110 -14.82 9.18 4.52
CA GLN A 110 -14.07 8.25 5.36
C GLN A 110 -13.35 8.97 6.50
N SER A 111 -12.65 10.07 6.23
CA SER A 111 -11.97 10.87 7.26
C SER A 111 -12.96 11.49 8.25
N LEU A 112 -14.09 12.00 7.77
CA LEU A 112 -15.14 12.55 8.63
C LEU A 112 -15.80 11.47 9.51
N PHE A 113 -16.06 10.27 8.96
CA PHE A 113 -16.62 9.15 9.71
C PHE A 113 -15.62 8.55 10.72
N ALA A 114 -14.34 8.49 10.37
CA ALA A 114 -13.30 8.07 11.30
C ALA A 114 -13.20 9.06 12.48
N LEU A 115 -13.25 10.37 12.20
CA LEU A 115 -13.21 11.39 13.24
C LEU A 115 -14.43 11.32 14.19
N THR A 116 -15.64 11.08 13.69
CA THR A 116 -16.83 10.90 14.55
C THR A 116 -16.70 9.67 15.46
N LYS A 117 -16.10 8.58 14.96
CA LYS A 117 -15.82 7.38 15.77
C LYS A 117 -14.73 7.63 16.81
N VAL A 118 -13.66 8.33 16.45
CA VAL A 118 -12.54 8.63 17.35
C VAL A 118 -12.98 9.56 18.48
N LEU A 119 -13.75 10.61 18.18
CA LEU A 119 -14.24 11.53 19.20
C LEU A 119 -15.37 10.93 20.05
N GLY A 120 -16.12 9.95 19.52
CA GLY A 120 -17.20 9.28 20.25
C GLY A 120 -18.36 10.21 20.63
N ASN A 121 -18.46 11.38 19.99
CA ASN A 121 -19.39 12.46 20.34
C ASN A 121 -20.78 12.31 19.69
N GLY A 122 -21.02 11.24 18.92
CA GLY A 122 -22.32 10.93 18.31
C GLY A 122 -22.75 11.88 17.19
N LEU A 123 -21.87 12.78 16.72
CA LEU A 123 -22.18 13.70 15.63
C LEU A 123 -22.33 12.95 14.28
N SER A 124 -23.27 13.39 13.45
CA SER A 124 -23.35 12.96 12.06
C SER A 124 -22.19 13.53 11.23
N VAL A 125 -21.92 12.94 10.06
CA VAL A 125 -20.85 13.37 9.15
C VAL A 125 -21.01 14.85 8.73
N GLN A 126 -22.25 15.30 8.49
CA GLN A 126 -22.53 16.70 8.13
C GLN A 126 -22.30 17.65 9.31
N GLN A 127 -22.69 17.26 10.53
CA GLN A 127 -22.45 18.06 11.74
C GLN A 127 -20.96 18.14 12.09
N MET A 128 -20.21 17.04 11.91
CA MET A 128 -18.76 17.04 12.11
C MET A 128 -18.05 18.00 11.15
N LYS A 129 -18.51 18.06 9.91
CA LYS A 129 -17.97 18.99 8.91
C LYS A 129 -18.16 20.46 9.33
N GLN A 130 -19.36 20.81 9.80
CA GLN A 130 -19.65 22.16 10.33
C GLN A 130 -18.82 22.48 11.58
N GLU A 131 -18.63 21.49 12.46
CA GLU A 131 -17.82 21.64 13.66
C GLU A 131 -16.34 21.91 13.31
N ILE A 132 -15.81 21.27 12.27
CA ILE A 132 -14.43 21.54 11.81
C ILE A 132 -14.26 22.98 11.33
N TYR A 133 -15.21 23.52 10.55
CA TYR A 133 -15.17 24.93 10.13
C TYR A 133 -15.23 25.88 11.32
N ARG A 134 -16.14 25.61 12.26
CA ARG A 134 -16.27 26.40 13.49
C ARG A 134 -14.99 26.38 14.33
N ARG A 135 -14.36 25.22 14.49
CA ARG A 135 -13.12 25.05 15.28
C ARG A 135 -11.92 25.70 14.60
N PHE A 136 -11.84 25.66 13.28
CA PHE A 136 -10.80 26.37 12.53
C PHE A 136 -10.91 27.88 12.73
N ASP A 137 -12.12 28.45 12.61
CA ASP A 137 -12.34 29.88 12.84
C ASP A 137 -12.10 30.28 14.30
N GLU A 138 -12.51 29.45 15.27
CA GLU A 138 -12.24 29.66 16.70
C GLU A 138 -10.74 29.63 17.00
N ALA A 139 -9.99 28.69 16.42
CA ALA A 139 -8.53 28.61 16.56
C ALA A 139 -7.83 29.80 15.91
N LYS A 140 -8.32 30.24 14.75
CA LYS A 140 -7.82 31.43 14.04
C LYS A 140 -8.03 32.71 14.86
N GLN A 141 -9.23 32.93 15.42
CA GLN A 141 -9.53 34.11 16.25
C GLN A 141 -8.72 34.13 17.55
N ASN A 142 -8.53 32.95 18.17
CA ASN A 142 -7.83 32.81 19.44
C ASN A 142 -6.31 32.64 19.30
N GLN A 143 -5.74 32.78 18.10
CA GLN A 143 -4.31 32.58 17.81
C GLN A 143 -3.77 31.19 18.22
N LYS A 144 -4.60 30.16 18.14
CA LYS A 144 -4.25 28.74 18.38
C LYS A 144 -4.10 27.94 17.08
N LEU A 145 -3.88 28.64 15.97
CA LEU A 145 -3.67 28.05 14.65
C LEU A 145 -2.16 27.97 14.41
N ASP A 146 -1.60 26.77 14.50
CA ASP A 146 -0.18 26.55 14.31
C ASP A 146 0.12 26.36 12.81
N PHE A 147 1.10 27.09 12.28
CA PHE A 147 1.53 26.99 10.89
C PHE A 147 2.99 26.54 10.81
N LEU A 148 3.25 25.36 10.25
CA LEU A 148 4.59 24.80 10.10
C LEU A 148 4.71 23.94 8.84
N ALA A 149 5.69 24.21 7.98
CA ALA A 149 5.93 23.42 6.76
C ALA A 149 4.68 23.24 5.88
N ASP A 150 4.04 24.36 5.49
CA ASP A 150 2.86 24.41 4.62
C ASP A 150 1.63 23.62 5.10
N ARG A 151 1.47 23.49 6.43
CA ARG A 151 0.28 22.92 7.06
C ARG A 151 -0.25 23.81 8.19
N TYR A 152 -1.58 23.90 8.30
CA TYR A 152 -2.23 24.48 9.47
C TYR A 152 -2.73 23.38 10.41
N THR A 153 -2.39 23.47 11.68
CA THR A 153 -2.83 22.55 12.73
C THR A 153 -3.67 23.31 13.76
N PHE A 154 -4.80 22.74 14.17
CA PHE A 154 -5.69 23.33 15.17
C PHE A 154 -6.40 22.27 16.03
N PRO A 155 -6.71 22.56 17.30
CA PRO A 155 -7.41 21.62 18.15
C PRO A 155 -8.89 21.49 17.77
N ILE A 156 -9.39 20.24 17.67
CA ILE A 156 -10.81 19.95 17.42
C ILE A 156 -11.53 19.65 18.74
N ASP A 157 -11.22 18.51 19.38
CA ASP A 157 -11.79 18.11 20.67
C ASP A 157 -11.00 16.94 21.30
N TYR A 158 -11.36 16.55 22.52
CA TYR A 158 -10.81 15.39 23.22
C TYR A 158 -11.64 14.13 22.94
N CYS A 159 -10.96 13.01 22.69
CA CYS A 159 -11.62 11.70 22.55
C CYS A 159 -11.88 11.05 23.91
N ALA A 160 -12.64 9.94 23.91
CA ALA A 160 -13.15 9.29 25.13
C ALA A 160 -12.06 8.83 26.12
N ASP A 161 -10.84 8.57 25.65
CA ASP A 161 -9.68 8.24 26.49
C ASP A 161 -8.88 9.47 26.96
N GLY A 162 -9.43 10.68 26.76
CA GLY A 162 -8.93 11.93 27.30
C GLY A 162 -7.89 12.64 26.44
N MET A 163 -7.57 12.11 25.26
CA MET A 163 -6.51 12.63 24.39
C MET A 163 -7.03 13.65 23.37
N LEU A 164 -6.27 14.72 23.11
CA LEU A 164 -6.65 15.76 22.17
C LEU A 164 -6.49 15.30 20.72
N VAL A 165 -7.49 15.58 19.90
CA VAL A 165 -7.46 15.37 18.45
C VAL A 165 -7.30 16.72 17.76
N ASN A 166 -6.29 16.82 16.89
CA ASN A 166 -6.02 18.00 16.08
C ASN A 166 -6.50 17.79 14.63
N GLY A 167 -7.02 18.86 14.03
CA GLY A 167 -7.26 18.97 12.60
C GLY A 167 -6.04 19.53 11.88
N ILE A 168 -5.79 19.04 10.68
CA ILE A 168 -4.67 19.42 9.82
C ILE A 168 -5.23 19.82 8.45
N VAL A 169 -4.82 21.00 7.96
CA VAL A 169 -5.14 21.48 6.61
C VAL A 169 -3.85 21.64 5.80
N THR A 170 -3.77 20.96 4.67
CA THR A 170 -2.61 20.97 3.76
C THR A 170 -3.01 21.35 2.34
N LYS A 171 -2.02 21.70 1.49
CA LYS A 171 -2.23 21.77 0.03
C LYS A 171 -2.70 20.39 -0.47
N ASN A 172 -3.68 20.39 -1.37
CA ASN A 172 -4.07 19.15 -2.04
C ASN A 172 -2.94 18.72 -3.01
N ILE A 173 -2.82 17.41 -3.26
CA ILE A 173 -1.77 16.87 -4.14
C ILE A 173 -2.20 17.00 -5.62
N SER A 174 -3.52 17.10 -5.87
CA SER A 174 -4.09 17.32 -7.21
C SER A 174 -4.34 18.82 -7.48
N PRO A 175 -3.72 19.41 -8.52
CA PRO A 175 -3.96 20.81 -8.89
C PRO A 175 -5.30 21.02 -9.63
N ILE A 176 -6.05 19.95 -9.92
CA ILE A 176 -7.27 19.96 -10.74
C ILE A 176 -8.54 19.86 -9.86
N GLY A 177 -8.38 19.67 -8.54
CA GLY A 177 -9.45 19.56 -7.54
C GLY A 177 -9.52 20.74 -6.57
N LYS A 178 -10.08 20.53 -5.37
CA LYS A 178 -10.12 21.57 -4.34
C LYS A 178 -8.71 21.85 -3.81
N SER A 179 -8.39 23.12 -3.59
CA SER A 179 -7.02 23.58 -3.30
C SER A 179 -6.44 23.03 -1.98
N LEU A 180 -7.28 22.72 -1.00
CA LEU A 180 -6.88 22.29 0.34
C LEU A 180 -7.41 20.88 0.66
N TYR A 181 -6.71 20.13 1.49
CA TYR A 181 -7.10 18.81 1.98
C TYR A 181 -7.14 18.77 3.51
N PHE A 182 -8.15 18.11 4.08
CA PHE A 182 -8.30 17.93 5.52
C PHE A 182 -7.86 16.54 5.99
N ALA A 183 -7.02 16.51 7.02
CA ALA A 183 -6.67 15.33 7.80
C ALA A 183 -6.83 15.62 9.30
N PHE A 184 -6.73 14.59 10.14
CA PHE A 184 -6.71 14.75 11.60
C PHE A 184 -5.71 13.78 12.22
N GLU A 185 -5.19 14.15 13.38
CA GLU A 185 -4.28 13.31 14.16
C GLU A 185 -4.68 13.30 15.64
N LYS A 186 -4.46 12.16 16.29
CA LYS A 186 -4.65 12.01 17.73
C LYS A 186 -3.31 12.26 18.43
N THR A 187 -3.27 13.26 19.29
CA THR A 187 -2.05 13.66 20.01
C THR A 187 -1.90 12.90 21.32
N GLN A 188 -0.71 13.02 21.93
CA GLN A 188 -0.44 12.51 23.29
C GLN A 188 -0.84 13.50 24.40
N ILE A 189 -1.61 14.55 24.07
CA ILE A 189 -1.97 15.62 25.01
C ILE A 189 -3.29 15.25 25.71
N CYS A 190 -3.24 14.97 27.01
CA CYS A 190 -4.40 14.58 27.80
C CYS A 190 -5.11 15.80 28.42
N ARG A 191 -6.45 15.77 28.50
CA ARG A 191 -7.28 16.80 29.11
C ARG A 191 -6.85 16.98 30.58
N GLN A 192 -6.44 18.19 30.96
CA GLN A 192 -6.13 18.51 32.35
C GLN A 192 -7.38 18.24 33.22
N GLY A 193 -7.33 17.17 34.04
CA GLY A 193 -8.37 16.82 35.01
C GLY A 193 -9.25 15.60 34.69
N ALA A 194 -8.87 14.66 33.82
CA ALA A 194 -9.57 13.37 33.67
C ALA A 194 -9.03 12.28 34.65
N PRO A 195 -9.90 11.42 35.22
CA PRO A 195 -9.57 10.58 36.37
C PRO A 195 -8.70 9.37 36.03
N GLU A 196 -7.95 8.92 37.03
CA GLU A 196 -7.12 7.72 37.04
C GLU A 196 -7.87 6.45 36.57
N ARG A 197 -7.09 5.54 35.99
CA ARG A 197 -7.45 4.17 35.55
C ARG A 197 -8.54 3.54 36.43
N ARG A 198 -9.67 3.14 35.84
CA ARG A 198 -10.64 2.25 36.51
C ARG A 198 -9.96 0.91 36.81
N SER A 199 -10.06 0.51 38.07
CA SER A 199 -9.66 -0.79 38.62
C SER A 199 -10.37 -1.96 37.93
N VAL A 200 -9.68 -3.11 37.88
CA VAL A 200 -10.23 -4.41 37.48
C VAL A 200 -11.47 -4.73 38.32
N GLY A 201 -12.62 -4.98 37.68
CA GLY A 201 -13.85 -5.32 38.39
C GLY A 201 -13.74 -6.68 39.10
N MET A 202 -14.10 -6.77 40.38
CA MET A 202 -14.21 -8.05 41.10
C MET A 202 -15.63 -8.61 40.96
N ILE A 203 -15.77 -9.89 40.62
CA ILE A 203 -17.04 -10.62 40.60
C ILE A 203 -17.28 -11.24 41.98
N SER A 204 -18.49 -11.11 42.55
CA SER A 204 -18.83 -11.71 43.85
C SER A 204 -18.92 -13.24 43.76
N GLU A 205 -18.59 -13.92 44.86
CA GLU A 205 -18.66 -15.39 44.94
C GLU A 205 -20.09 -15.94 44.75
N GLU A 206 -21.12 -15.18 45.13
CA GLU A 206 -22.53 -15.54 44.86
C GLU A 206 -22.84 -15.58 43.36
N GLU A 207 -22.32 -14.63 42.60
CA GLU A 207 -22.55 -14.55 41.16
C GLU A 207 -21.73 -15.60 40.40
N LYS A 208 -20.50 -15.90 40.86
CA LYS A 208 -19.71 -17.02 40.36
C LYS A 208 -20.43 -18.36 40.54
N ASN A 209 -21.02 -18.58 41.71
CA ASN A 209 -21.80 -19.79 42.00
C ASN A 209 -23.07 -19.90 41.15
N ARG A 210 -23.73 -18.77 40.85
CA ARG A 210 -24.88 -18.73 39.95
C ARG A 210 -24.49 -19.10 38.52
N ILE A 211 -23.36 -18.59 38.03
CA ILE A 211 -22.85 -18.90 36.69
C ILE A 211 -22.40 -20.36 36.60
N TYR A 212 -21.76 -20.90 37.64
CA TYR A 212 -21.38 -22.32 37.73
C TYR A 212 -22.59 -23.24 37.56
N ARG A 213 -23.67 -23.04 38.34
CA ARG A 213 -24.89 -23.86 38.21
C ARG A 213 -25.49 -23.76 36.81
N MET A 214 -25.55 -22.55 36.25
CA MET A 214 -26.09 -22.32 34.92
C MET A 214 -25.32 -23.07 33.82
N LEU A 215 -23.99 -23.14 33.96
CA LEU A 215 -23.13 -23.86 33.03
C LEU A 215 -23.23 -25.38 33.22
N CYS A 216 -23.22 -25.89 34.44
CA CYS A 216 -23.39 -27.33 34.71
C CYS A 216 -24.77 -27.87 34.29
N ASP A 217 -25.82 -27.06 34.35
CA ASP A 217 -27.16 -27.46 33.92
C ASP A 217 -27.29 -27.60 32.39
N ASN A 218 -26.41 -26.94 31.62
CA ASN A 218 -26.53 -26.85 30.16
C ASN A 218 -25.36 -27.46 29.39
N PHE A 219 -24.25 -27.77 30.06
CA PHE A 219 -23.04 -28.33 29.45
C PHE A 219 -22.49 -29.50 30.28
N PRO A 220 -21.93 -30.54 29.63
CA PRO A 220 -21.28 -31.63 30.35
C PRO A 220 -20.04 -31.14 31.09
N THR A 221 -19.88 -31.56 32.35
CA THR A 221 -18.66 -31.33 33.13
C THR A 221 -17.51 -32.17 32.57
N ASP A 222 -16.27 -31.68 32.74
CA ASP A 222 -15.02 -32.37 32.37
C ASP A 222 -14.83 -32.63 30.86
N GLN A 223 -15.64 -32.00 29.99
CA GLN A 223 -15.45 -32.01 28.54
C GLN A 223 -15.00 -30.64 28.00
N PRO A 224 -14.12 -30.59 26.98
CA PRO A 224 -13.69 -29.35 26.36
C PRO A 224 -14.78 -28.78 25.46
N ILE A 225 -15.22 -27.54 25.72
CA ILE A 225 -16.24 -26.82 24.98
C ILE A 225 -15.62 -25.56 24.38
N HIS A 226 -15.96 -25.20 23.13
CA HIS A 226 -15.44 -23.95 22.54
C HIS A 226 -15.83 -22.72 23.38
N MET A 227 -14.87 -21.85 23.67
CA MET A 227 -15.10 -20.61 24.43
C MET A 227 -16.22 -19.76 23.81
N ALA A 228 -16.30 -19.70 22.47
CA ALA A 228 -17.34 -18.96 21.76
C ALA A 228 -18.76 -19.45 22.13
N THR A 229 -18.93 -20.75 22.34
CA THR A 229 -20.22 -21.36 22.74
C THR A 229 -20.62 -20.93 24.15
N ILE A 230 -19.68 -20.96 25.09
CA ILE A 230 -19.91 -20.51 26.48
C ILE A 230 -20.16 -19.00 26.50
N SER A 231 -19.39 -18.23 25.73
CA SER A 231 -19.55 -16.78 25.63
C SER A 231 -20.93 -16.41 25.10
N LYS A 232 -21.38 -17.09 24.03
CA LYS A 232 -22.70 -16.86 23.45
C LYS A 232 -23.81 -17.24 24.44
N PHE A 233 -23.71 -18.40 25.08
CA PHE A 233 -24.68 -18.85 26.07
C PHE A 233 -24.84 -17.89 27.26
N LEU A 234 -23.73 -17.39 27.81
CA LEU A 234 -23.76 -16.42 28.91
C LEU A 234 -24.39 -15.08 28.48
N THR A 235 -24.07 -14.63 27.26
CA THR A 235 -24.64 -13.40 26.69
C THR A 235 -26.15 -13.54 26.49
N ASP A 236 -26.61 -14.66 25.93
CA ASP A 236 -28.03 -14.94 25.67
C ASP A 236 -28.85 -15.07 26.96
N ARG A 237 -28.20 -15.41 28.09
CA ARG A 237 -28.82 -15.49 29.42
C ARG A 237 -28.65 -14.21 30.26
N GLY A 238 -28.16 -13.13 29.65
CA GLY A 238 -28.08 -11.80 30.28
C GLY A 238 -26.86 -11.57 31.18
N VAL A 239 -25.83 -12.39 31.07
CA VAL A 239 -24.54 -12.21 31.75
C VAL A 239 -23.56 -11.54 30.79
N ASP A 240 -23.53 -10.20 30.79
CA ASP A 240 -22.65 -9.39 29.96
C ASP A 240 -21.38 -8.97 30.71
N ARG A 241 -20.21 -9.21 30.12
CA ARG A 241 -18.89 -8.78 30.61
C ARG A 241 -18.81 -7.28 30.91
N MET A 242 -19.52 -6.44 30.14
CA MET A 242 -19.51 -4.99 30.33
C MET A 242 -20.17 -4.59 31.65
N LYS A 243 -21.13 -5.38 32.15
CA LYS A 243 -21.82 -5.17 33.43
C LYS A 243 -20.87 -5.33 34.63
N TYR A 244 -19.83 -6.15 34.48
CA TYR A 244 -18.82 -6.41 35.51
C TYR A 244 -17.53 -5.62 35.28
N GLY A 245 -17.52 -4.68 34.33
CA GLY A 245 -16.39 -3.79 34.07
C GLY A 245 -15.25 -4.40 33.24
N PHE A 246 -15.51 -5.53 32.54
CA PHE A 246 -14.50 -6.18 31.70
C PHE A 246 -14.68 -5.81 30.23
N CYS A 247 -13.57 -5.41 29.59
CA CYS A 247 -13.54 -5.12 28.15
C CYS A 247 -13.47 -6.39 27.29
N LYS A 248 -12.76 -7.43 27.76
CA LYS A 248 -12.55 -8.71 27.05
C LYS A 248 -13.24 -9.87 27.76
N MET A 249 -13.82 -10.79 26.98
CA MET A 249 -14.54 -11.95 27.52
C MET A 249 -13.61 -12.97 28.19
N LYS A 250 -12.39 -13.14 27.66
CA LYS A 250 -11.37 -14.04 28.24
C LYS A 250 -11.00 -13.61 29.66
N ASP A 251 -10.86 -12.31 29.89
CA ASP A 251 -10.53 -11.74 31.21
C ASP A 251 -11.69 -11.93 32.22
N PHE A 252 -12.94 -11.85 31.74
CA PHE A 252 -14.13 -12.11 32.56
C PHE A 252 -14.24 -13.58 32.96
N LEU A 253 -14.03 -14.51 32.03
CA LEU A 253 -14.08 -15.96 32.29
C LEU A 253 -12.90 -16.43 33.16
N ALA A 254 -11.74 -15.80 33.03
CA ALA A 254 -10.55 -16.08 33.85
C ALA A 254 -10.77 -15.84 35.36
N GLN A 255 -11.80 -15.08 35.75
CA GLN A 255 -12.17 -14.85 37.16
C GLN A 255 -12.97 -16.00 37.78
N MET A 256 -13.33 -17.02 37.00
CA MET A 256 -14.10 -18.17 37.46
C MET A 256 -13.16 -19.36 37.69
N PRO A 257 -12.89 -19.75 38.96
CA PRO A 257 -11.90 -20.77 39.26
C PRO A 257 -12.29 -22.17 38.77
N PHE A 258 -13.57 -22.42 38.50
CA PHE A 258 -14.10 -23.69 38.00
C PHE A 258 -14.03 -23.84 36.46
N LEU A 259 -13.51 -22.84 35.74
CA LEU A 259 -13.34 -22.88 34.28
C LEU A 259 -11.85 -23.00 33.92
N VAL A 260 -11.47 -24.13 33.35
CA VAL A 260 -10.11 -24.35 32.85
C VAL A 260 -10.05 -24.06 31.36
N MET A 261 -9.29 -23.05 30.98
CA MET A 261 -9.05 -22.70 29.59
C MET A 261 -7.81 -23.44 29.06
N ARG A 262 -7.95 -24.10 27.91
CA ARG A 262 -6.85 -24.73 27.17
C ARG A 262 -6.87 -24.25 25.73
N ASP A 263 -5.74 -23.74 25.28
CA ASP A 263 -5.55 -23.37 23.88
C ASP A 263 -5.21 -24.64 23.09
N ILE A 264 -6.08 -25.04 22.16
CA ILE A 264 -5.91 -26.25 21.34
C ILE A 264 -5.91 -25.83 19.86
N VAL A 265 -4.97 -26.39 19.10
CA VAL A 265 -4.89 -26.18 17.65
C VAL A 265 -5.72 -27.24 16.94
N LEU A 266 -6.87 -26.84 16.40
CA LEU A 266 -7.69 -27.68 15.53
C LEU A 266 -7.56 -27.15 14.09
N GLY A 267 -7.01 -27.97 13.20
CA GLY A 267 -6.86 -27.61 11.78
C GLY A 267 -5.93 -26.42 11.52
N GLY A 268 -4.96 -26.15 12.39
CA GLY A 268 -4.00 -25.06 12.23
C GLY A 268 -4.46 -23.70 12.76
N VAL A 269 -5.68 -23.59 13.31
CA VAL A 269 -6.18 -22.37 13.96
C VAL A 269 -6.17 -22.57 15.49
N PRO A 270 -5.53 -21.68 16.27
CA PRO A 270 -5.56 -21.75 17.72
C PRO A 270 -6.97 -21.40 18.22
N GLN A 271 -7.61 -22.34 18.91
CA GLN A 271 -8.93 -22.16 19.50
C GLN A 271 -8.87 -22.37 21.01
N VAL A 272 -9.56 -21.50 21.76
CA VAL A 272 -9.65 -21.60 23.22
C VAL A 272 -10.81 -22.54 23.56
N MET A 273 -10.48 -23.68 24.17
CA MET A 273 -11.44 -24.62 24.73
C MET A 273 -11.56 -24.39 26.23
N ILE A 274 -12.76 -24.51 26.77
CA ILE A 274 -13.06 -24.36 28.19
C ILE A 274 -13.61 -25.68 28.69
N THR A 275 -13.03 -26.17 29.78
CA THR A 275 -13.54 -27.31 30.55
C THR A 275 -14.12 -26.81 31.86
N ILE A 276 -15.36 -27.21 32.17
CA ILE A 276 -16.01 -26.91 33.45
C ILE A 276 -15.63 -28.04 34.41
N GLU A 277 -14.88 -27.73 35.46
CA GLU A 277 -14.51 -28.72 36.48
C GLU A 277 -15.70 -28.98 37.42
N GLY A 278 -16.04 -30.25 37.60
CA GLY A 278 -17.05 -30.68 38.55
C GLY A 278 -16.59 -30.49 40.00
N VAL A 279 -17.05 -29.44 40.66
CA VAL A 279 -16.86 -29.24 42.10
C VAL A 279 -17.89 -30.07 42.88
N GLU A 280 -17.43 -31.02 43.70
CA GLU A 280 -18.27 -31.69 44.71
C GLU A 280 -18.78 -30.65 45.72
N VAL A 281 -20.00 -30.16 45.53
CA VAL A 281 -20.66 -29.30 46.50
C VAL A 281 -21.13 -30.19 47.65
N LYS A 282 -20.41 -30.16 48.78
CA LYS A 282 -21.01 -30.52 50.07
C LYS A 282 -22.17 -29.58 50.32
N SER A 283 -23.37 -30.16 50.23
CA SER A 283 -24.63 -29.66 50.77
C SER A 283 -24.39 -28.95 52.10
N ASP A 284 -24.80 -27.68 52.20
CA ASP A 284 -25.60 -27.22 53.34
C ASP A 284 -26.55 -26.11 52.88
N TYR A 285 -27.83 -26.46 52.88
CA TYR A 285 -28.95 -25.53 52.88
C TYR A 285 -28.84 -24.60 54.09
N HIS A 286 -29.09 -23.30 53.93
CA HIS A 286 -30.21 -22.65 54.62
C HIS A 286 -30.47 -21.22 54.11
N ALA A 287 -31.76 -20.96 53.98
CA ALA A 287 -32.37 -19.70 53.61
C ALA A 287 -32.25 -18.61 54.68
N SER A 288 -32.61 -17.41 54.27
CA SER A 288 -33.21 -16.30 55.05
C SER A 288 -32.29 -15.17 55.55
N ARG A 289 -32.66 -13.97 55.08
CA ARG A 289 -33.02 -12.76 55.85
C ARG A 289 -31.94 -12.00 56.65
N GLU A 290 -31.96 -10.70 56.33
CA GLU A 290 -32.03 -9.55 57.24
C GLU A 290 -30.74 -8.88 57.77
N TYR A 291 -30.67 -7.60 57.36
CA TYR A 291 -30.47 -6.39 58.17
C TYR A 291 -29.08 -5.97 58.70
N LEU A 292 -28.78 -4.71 58.31
CA LEU A 292 -28.23 -3.59 59.09
C LEU A 292 -26.75 -3.57 59.50
N GLN A 293 -26.14 -2.46 59.06
CA GLN A 293 -25.27 -1.55 59.82
C GLN A 293 -24.05 -2.15 60.56
N THR A 294 -22.86 -1.63 60.28
CA THR A 294 -22.30 -0.49 61.03
C THR A 294 -20.94 -0.01 60.48
N ARG A 295 -20.70 1.30 60.69
CA ARG A 295 -19.47 2.10 60.56
C ARG A 295 -18.26 1.43 61.25
N SER A 296 -17.00 1.71 60.89
CA SER A 296 -16.24 2.91 61.34
C SER A 296 -14.74 2.78 60.91
N VAL A 297 -14.13 3.79 60.27
CA VAL A 297 -13.23 4.87 60.78
C VAL A 297 -11.74 4.64 60.45
N SER A 298 -11.15 5.58 59.70
CA SER A 298 -9.70 5.83 59.52
C SER A 298 -9.14 6.68 60.67
N PRO A 299 -7.80 6.74 60.90
CA PRO A 299 -7.09 7.97 60.51
C PRO A 299 -5.56 7.89 60.25
N ALA A 300 -5.06 8.98 59.61
CA ALA A 300 -3.70 9.59 59.63
C ALA A 300 -2.53 8.87 58.91
N GLN A 301 -2.09 9.31 57.72
CA GLN A 301 -1.19 10.45 57.39
C GLN A 301 0.15 10.50 58.14
N ARG A 302 1.27 10.36 57.41
CA ARG A 302 2.45 11.26 57.50
C ARG A 302 3.48 11.04 56.38
N ASN A 303 3.69 12.14 55.64
CA ASN A 303 4.81 12.59 54.80
C ASN A 303 6.15 11.83 54.90
N VAL A 304 6.83 11.66 53.76
CA VAL A 304 8.04 12.44 53.38
C VAL A 304 8.11 12.55 51.84
N PHE A 305 7.95 13.77 51.34
CA PHE A 305 8.44 14.24 50.03
C PHE A 305 9.78 14.96 50.28
N ALA A 306 10.78 14.66 49.47
CA ALA A 306 11.99 15.42 49.13
C ALA A 306 13.00 14.38 48.63
N GLU A 307 13.75 14.46 47.54
CA GLU A 307 14.15 15.52 46.62
C GLU A 307 15.20 14.82 45.75
N ARG A 308 15.16 15.00 44.41
CA ARG A 308 16.34 15.17 43.51
C ARG A 308 15.86 15.11 42.06
N PHE A 309 15.50 16.28 41.53
CA PHE A 309 15.64 16.60 40.10
C PHE A 309 17.14 16.74 39.77
N PRO A 310 17.62 16.54 38.51
CA PRO A 310 17.47 17.63 37.53
C PRO A 310 17.34 17.25 36.03
N ASN A 311 16.64 18.14 35.31
CA ASN A 311 16.93 18.73 33.99
C ASN A 311 16.86 17.84 32.73
N GLN A 312 15.90 18.09 31.83
CA GLN A 312 15.91 19.01 30.66
C GLN A 312 16.57 18.44 29.39
N GLU A 313 15.75 18.40 28.33
CA GLU A 313 16.11 18.48 26.89
C GLU A 313 17.17 17.51 26.34
N THR A 314 16.75 16.31 25.89
CA THR A 314 17.22 15.63 24.66
C THR A 314 16.45 14.31 24.47
N TYR A 315 16.63 13.64 23.31
CA TYR A 315 16.11 12.33 22.89
C TYR A 315 14.89 12.33 21.95
N ARG A 316 15.18 12.55 20.66
CA ARG A 316 14.82 11.55 19.63
C ARG A 316 15.50 10.22 20.01
N ALA A 317 14.77 9.12 20.22
CA ALA A 317 15.38 7.78 20.35
C ALA A 317 14.37 6.62 20.15
N THR A 318 14.71 5.71 19.23
CA THR A 318 14.53 4.24 19.24
C THR A 318 13.49 3.59 20.17
N ALA A 319 12.62 2.72 19.62
CA ALA A 319 11.85 1.76 20.42
C ALA A 319 12.78 0.94 21.34
N PRO A 320 12.48 0.82 22.65
CA PRO A 320 13.37 0.14 23.59
C PRO A 320 13.42 -1.37 23.30
N VAL A 321 14.58 -1.98 23.51
CA VAL A 321 14.75 -3.43 23.35
C VAL A 321 13.94 -4.14 24.44
N PRO A 322 12.99 -5.01 24.09
CA PRO A 322 12.02 -5.61 25.03
C PRO A 322 12.69 -6.44 26.13
N ASP A 323 12.14 -6.35 27.34
CA ASP A 323 12.57 -7.10 28.52
C ASP A 323 11.92 -8.49 28.60
N GLY A 324 12.71 -9.53 28.90
CA GLY A 324 12.24 -10.90 29.09
C GLY A 324 13.04 -11.96 28.32
N ARG A 325 12.61 -13.23 28.40
CA ARG A 325 13.15 -14.31 27.55
C ARG A 325 12.64 -14.14 26.13
N LEU A 326 13.49 -14.42 25.15
CA LEU A 326 13.12 -14.37 23.73
C LEU A 326 11.89 -15.24 23.45
N SER A 327 11.82 -16.44 24.03
CA SER A 327 10.68 -17.35 23.91
C SER A 327 9.38 -16.80 24.44
N ASP A 328 9.40 -15.83 25.35
CA ASP A 328 8.18 -15.29 25.98
C ASP A 328 7.63 -14.12 25.17
N ILE A 329 8.53 -13.34 24.59
CA ILE A 329 8.22 -12.11 23.83
C ILE A 329 8.16 -12.33 22.32
N CYS A 330 8.71 -13.44 21.81
CA CYS A 330 8.87 -13.70 20.38
C CYS A 330 8.26 -15.04 19.93
N ASN A 331 7.48 -14.99 18.85
CA ASN A 331 7.02 -16.16 18.12
C ASN A 331 8.15 -16.72 17.25
N MET A 332 8.45 -18.01 17.39
CA MET A 332 9.55 -18.71 16.70
C MET A 332 8.96 -19.74 15.71
N PRO A 333 8.82 -19.41 14.41
CA PRO A 333 8.13 -20.27 13.46
C PRO A 333 9.04 -21.40 12.97
N VAL A 334 8.43 -22.49 12.50
CA VAL A 334 9.14 -23.70 12.05
C VAL A 334 10.11 -23.42 10.89
N LYS A 335 9.77 -22.53 9.94
CA LYS A 335 10.63 -22.24 8.78
C LYS A 335 11.96 -21.56 9.16
N PRO A 336 12.00 -20.40 9.85
CA PRO A 336 13.24 -19.80 10.33
C PRO A 336 14.04 -20.73 11.25
N MET A 337 13.36 -21.44 12.15
CA MET A 337 14.01 -22.40 13.05
C MET A 337 14.66 -23.54 12.28
N GLY A 338 13.98 -24.10 11.27
CA GLY A 338 14.51 -25.14 10.41
C GLY A 338 15.72 -24.72 9.56
N ILE A 339 15.82 -23.44 9.18
CA ILE A 339 17.02 -22.89 8.51
C ILE A 339 18.21 -22.93 9.46
N LEU A 340 18.01 -22.52 10.71
CA LEU A 340 19.05 -22.50 11.73
C LEU A 340 19.46 -23.93 12.13
N GLU A 341 18.49 -24.84 12.32
CA GLU A 341 18.75 -26.26 12.58
C GLU A 341 19.59 -26.90 11.48
N ARG A 342 19.21 -26.71 10.21
CA ARG A 342 19.95 -27.25 9.07
C ARG A 342 21.36 -26.67 8.96
N TYR A 343 21.53 -25.38 9.25
CA TYR A 343 22.84 -24.74 9.29
C TYR A 343 23.74 -25.32 10.39
N ILE A 344 23.18 -25.64 11.55
CA ILE A 344 23.91 -26.27 12.66
C ILE A 344 24.26 -27.72 12.31
N GLU A 345 23.35 -28.46 11.68
CA GLU A 345 23.60 -29.83 11.20
C GLU A 345 24.73 -29.89 10.18
N GLU A 346 24.78 -28.94 9.25
CA GLU A 346 25.88 -28.80 8.27
C GLU A 346 27.24 -28.52 8.94
N SER A 347 27.24 -27.89 10.11
CA SER A 347 28.44 -27.68 10.93
C SER A 347 28.85 -28.91 11.78
N GLY A 348 28.13 -30.03 11.64
CA GLY A 348 28.45 -31.31 12.30
C GLY A 348 27.83 -31.49 13.69
N ARG A 349 26.95 -30.58 14.12
CA ARG A 349 26.25 -30.65 15.41
C ARG A 349 24.77 -30.94 15.18
N LYS A 350 24.22 -31.90 15.93
CA LYS A 350 22.78 -32.17 15.93
C LYS A 350 22.15 -31.52 17.17
N THR A 351 21.10 -30.73 16.96
CA THR A 351 20.40 -30.00 18.03
C THR A 351 18.90 -30.24 17.89
N ASP A 352 18.17 -30.36 19.00
CA ASP A 352 16.71 -30.45 18.99
C ASP A 352 16.06 -29.07 19.18
N TYR A 353 14.76 -28.98 18.85
CA TYR A 353 14.04 -27.71 18.86
C TYR A 353 14.06 -27.01 20.23
N PHE A 354 13.89 -27.76 21.33
CA PHE A 354 13.85 -27.20 22.68
C PHE A 354 15.22 -26.66 23.11
N THR A 355 16.30 -27.40 22.85
CA THR A 355 17.67 -26.94 23.13
C THR A 355 18.00 -25.70 22.31
N LEU A 356 17.60 -25.65 21.03
CA LEU A 356 17.83 -24.49 20.19
C LEU A 356 17.11 -23.23 20.73
N VAL A 357 15.87 -23.37 21.20
CA VAL A 357 15.13 -22.26 21.81
C VAL A 357 15.82 -21.75 23.08
N ASP A 358 16.34 -22.64 23.92
CA ASP A 358 17.07 -22.26 25.13
C ASP A 358 18.39 -21.55 24.82
N GLU A 359 19.14 -22.02 23.82
CA GLU A 359 20.36 -21.35 23.36
C GLU A 359 20.07 -19.96 22.79
N LEU A 360 18.97 -19.80 22.04
CA LEU A 360 18.56 -18.49 21.52
C LEU A 360 18.09 -17.54 22.63
N ASN A 361 17.47 -18.07 23.69
CA ASN A 361 17.13 -17.30 24.89
C ASN A 361 18.38 -16.76 25.60
N GLU A 362 19.42 -17.57 25.72
CA GLU A 362 20.71 -17.17 26.26
C GLU A 362 21.41 -16.15 25.37
N ASP A 363 21.43 -16.38 24.06
CA ASP A 363 22.10 -15.50 23.09
C ASP A 363 21.41 -14.13 23.02
N PHE A 364 20.09 -14.09 23.08
CA PHE A 364 19.35 -12.84 23.17
C PHE A 364 19.66 -12.10 24.48
N ARG A 365 19.72 -12.81 25.62
CA ARG A 365 20.09 -12.22 26.90
C ARG A 365 21.52 -11.65 26.86
N ALA A 366 22.48 -12.43 26.37
CA ALA A 366 23.86 -12.01 26.21
C ALA A 366 24.00 -10.82 25.26
N ALA A 367 23.26 -10.81 24.15
CA ALA A 367 23.25 -9.69 23.23
C ALA A 367 22.64 -8.42 23.86
N ARG A 368 21.64 -8.54 24.72
CA ARG A 368 21.09 -7.41 25.47
C ARG A 368 22.07 -6.89 26.52
N GLU A 369 22.65 -7.77 27.32
CA GLU A 369 23.62 -7.42 28.37
C GLU A 369 24.87 -6.75 27.78
N ASN A 370 25.30 -7.16 26.60
CA ASN A 370 26.47 -6.61 25.90
C ASN A 370 26.12 -5.48 24.89
N ASN A 371 24.87 -5.00 24.85
CA ASN A 371 24.40 -3.96 23.91
C ASN A 371 24.64 -4.29 22.42
N LEU A 372 24.58 -5.57 22.04
CA LEU A 372 24.75 -6.07 20.68
C LEU A 372 23.42 -6.14 19.89
N VAL A 373 22.28 -5.82 20.51
CA VAL A 373 20.98 -5.72 19.83
C VAL A 373 20.87 -4.39 19.11
N ARG A 374 20.73 -4.42 17.79
CA ARG A 374 20.58 -3.24 16.94
C ARG A 374 19.11 -3.02 16.59
N VAL A 375 18.64 -1.78 16.69
CA VAL A 375 17.26 -1.38 16.39
C VAL A 375 17.23 -0.54 15.12
N SER A 376 16.48 -0.96 14.11
CA SER A 376 16.29 -0.23 12.84
C SER A 376 14.89 -0.47 12.29
N ASP A 377 14.13 0.59 11.97
CA ASP A 377 12.78 0.54 11.39
C ASP A 377 11.82 -0.46 12.06
N ALA A 378 11.73 -0.42 13.40
CA ALA A 378 10.93 -1.34 14.22
C ALA A 378 11.32 -2.83 14.09
N LYS A 379 12.58 -3.11 13.71
CA LYS A 379 13.19 -4.44 13.72
C LYS A 379 14.30 -4.50 14.75
N LEU A 380 14.44 -5.65 15.40
CA LEU A 380 15.56 -5.94 16.30
C LEU A 380 16.47 -6.95 15.64
N VAL A 381 17.76 -6.64 15.56
CA VAL A 381 18.77 -7.54 14.99
C VAL A 381 19.82 -7.84 16.03
N PHE A 382 20.10 -9.11 16.30
CA PHE A 382 21.13 -9.49 17.27
C PHE A 382 21.92 -10.71 16.79
N PRO A 383 23.22 -10.79 17.14
CA PRO A 383 24.05 -11.94 16.80
C PRO A 383 23.75 -13.12 17.73
N VAL A 384 23.93 -14.33 17.20
CA VAL A 384 23.87 -15.59 17.97
C VAL A 384 25.23 -16.27 18.00
N ARG A 385 25.42 -17.27 18.87
CA ARG A 385 26.70 -17.97 19.08
C ARG A 385 27.26 -18.67 17.84
N TYR A 386 26.42 -18.90 16.84
CA TYR A 386 26.79 -19.57 15.61
C TYR A 386 27.58 -18.67 14.67
N LEU A 387 28.66 -19.21 14.09
CA LEU A 387 29.53 -18.48 13.17
C LEU A 387 29.23 -18.85 11.71
N LYS A 388 29.29 -17.84 10.85
CA LYS A 388 29.28 -17.91 9.39
C LYS A 388 30.64 -18.40 8.87
N LYS A 389 30.68 -18.80 7.59
CA LYS A 389 31.92 -19.26 6.92
C LYS A 389 33.06 -18.22 6.90
N ASP A 390 32.74 -16.94 7.01
CA ASP A 390 33.69 -15.81 7.06
C ASP A 390 34.14 -15.46 8.49
N GLY A 391 33.67 -16.18 9.51
CA GLY A 391 33.97 -15.92 10.92
C GLY A 391 33.07 -14.88 11.59
N THR A 392 32.09 -14.30 10.89
CA THR A 392 31.09 -13.40 11.51
C THR A 392 29.95 -14.18 12.16
N HIS A 393 29.26 -13.59 13.13
CA HIS A 393 28.11 -14.26 13.78
C HIS A 393 26.89 -14.32 12.85
N VAL A 394 26.14 -15.42 12.90
CA VAL A 394 24.78 -15.51 12.37
C VAL A 394 23.92 -14.48 13.09
N GLU A 395 23.05 -13.78 12.35
CA GLU A 395 22.21 -12.72 12.92
C GLU A 395 20.73 -13.09 12.81
N LEU A 396 19.98 -12.87 13.89
CA LEU A 396 18.53 -13.03 13.90
C LEU A 396 17.85 -11.68 13.81
N THR A 397 16.81 -11.59 12.99
CA THR A 397 15.96 -10.39 12.86
C THR A 397 14.56 -10.67 13.39
N LEU A 398 14.15 -9.89 14.38
CA LEU A 398 12.80 -9.87 14.91
C LEU A 398 12.03 -8.67 14.36
N LYS A 399 10.74 -8.86 14.10
CA LYS A 399 9.80 -7.79 13.76
C LYS A 399 8.64 -7.80 14.74
N LEU A 400 7.93 -6.68 14.84
CA LEU A 400 6.63 -6.65 15.50
C LEU A 400 5.70 -7.66 14.83
N SER A 401 5.07 -8.50 15.64
CA SER A 401 4.12 -9.50 15.18
C SER A 401 2.83 -8.82 14.73
N ALA A 402 2.35 -9.17 13.54
CA ALA A 402 0.98 -8.85 13.09
C ALA A 402 -0.04 -9.91 13.53
N TYR A 403 0.43 -11.03 14.10
CA TYR A 403 -0.39 -12.15 14.57
C TYR A 403 -0.64 -12.03 16.09
N GLU A 404 -1.83 -12.43 16.56
CA GLU A 404 -2.15 -12.46 18.00
C GLU A 404 -1.24 -13.43 18.77
N GLY A 405 -0.77 -13.03 19.95
CA GLY A 405 0.03 -13.86 20.86
C GLY A 405 1.21 -13.13 21.48
N LYS A 406 2.35 -13.08 20.78
CA LYS A 406 3.60 -12.46 21.26
C LYS A 406 3.91 -11.21 20.46
N GLU A 407 4.49 -10.21 21.12
CA GLU A 407 4.75 -8.88 20.52
C GLU A 407 5.73 -8.93 19.34
N TRP A 408 6.67 -9.87 19.38
CA TRP A 408 7.71 -10.03 18.36
C TRP A 408 7.56 -11.35 17.60
N PHE A 409 8.10 -11.40 16.39
CA PHE A 409 8.12 -12.58 15.53
C PHE A 409 9.50 -12.71 14.90
N LEU A 410 10.08 -13.92 14.96
CA LEU A 410 11.34 -14.21 14.29
C LEU A 410 11.12 -14.18 12.78
N PHE A 411 11.54 -13.09 12.16
CA PHE A 411 11.28 -12.79 10.77
C PHE A 411 12.33 -13.41 9.85
N PHE A 412 13.61 -13.40 10.25
CA PHE A 412 14.70 -13.82 9.38
C PHE A 412 15.92 -14.33 10.16
N VAL A 413 16.56 -15.37 9.62
CA VAL A 413 17.85 -15.91 10.08
C VAL A 413 18.88 -15.64 8.98
N ASP A 414 19.87 -14.81 9.28
CA ASP A 414 20.95 -14.50 8.35
C ASP A 414 22.14 -15.44 8.56
N THR A 415 22.19 -16.51 7.78
CA THR A 415 23.32 -17.45 7.73
C THR A 415 24.31 -17.15 6.60
N ASN A 416 24.04 -16.12 5.78
CA ASN A 416 24.82 -15.81 4.59
C ASN A 416 25.98 -14.87 4.92
N VAL A 417 27.17 -15.15 4.39
CA VAL A 417 28.33 -14.25 4.43
C VAL A 417 27.95 -12.95 3.71
N ARG A 418 27.93 -11.84 4.46
CA ARG A 418 27.61 -10.53 3.88
C ARG A 418 28.87 -9.96 3.23
N ASP A 419 28.96 -10.09 1.92
CA ASP A 419 29.83 -9.19 1.17
C ASP A 419 29.24 -7.78 1.30
N LYS A 420 29.90 -6.88 2.04
CA LYS A 420 29.40 -5.51 2.31
C LYS A 420 29.13 -4.72 1.02
N ASN A 421 29.61 -5.21 -0.11
CA ASN A 421 29.44 -4.62 -1.44
C ASN A 421 28.25 -5.16 -2.25
N GLN A 422 27.44 -6.09 -1.74
CA GLN A 422 26.26 -6.58 -2.47
C GLN A 422 24.99 -6.52 -1.62
N ARG A 423 24.45 -5.30 -1.43
CA ARG A 423 22.99 -5.19 -1.33
C ARG A 423 22.43 -5.71 -2.66
N ILE A 424 21.71 -6.83 -2.66
CA ILE A 424 20.96 -7.27 -3.84
C ILE A 424 19.83 -6.25 -4.04
N ILE A 425 20.13 -5.20 -4.80
CA ILE A 425 19.15 -4.20 -5.19
C ILE A 425 18.29 -4.82 -6.27
N SER A 426 16.98 -4.91 -6.02
CA SER A 426 16.04 -5.43 -7.03
C SER A 426 16.17 -4.63 -8.32
N PRO A 427 16.06 -5.27 -9.51
CA PRO A 427 16.26 -4.60 -10.80
C PRO A 427 15.53 -3.26 -10.94
N GLY A 428 14.28 -3.19 -10.43
CA GLY A 428 13.44 -1.99 -10.49
C GLY A 428 13.81 -0.84 -9.54
N LYS A 429 14.82 -1.02 -8.68
CA LYS A 429 15.34 -0.01 -7.74
C LYS A 429 16.78 0.43 -8.05
N GLN A 430 17.42 -0.18 -9.06
CA GLN A 430 18.83 0.08 -9.35
C GLN A 430 19.09 1.51 -9.82
N LEU A 431 18.15 2.08 -10.59
CA LEU A 431 18.30 3.46 -11.07
C LEU A 431 18.14 4.48 -9.94
N GLU A 432 17.15 4.33 -9.05
CA GLU A 432 16.99 5.24 -7.91
C GLU A 432 18.15 5.15 -6.91
N ASN A 433 18.75 3.96 -6.77
CA ASN A 433 19.94 3.80 -5.93
C ASN A 433 21.20 4.34 -6.59
N PHE A 434 21.23 4.40 -7.93
CA PHE A 434 22.36 4.93 -8.68
C PHE A 434 22.38 6.46 -8.67
N ALA A 435 21.22 7.11 -8.88
CA ALA A 435 21.15 8.56 -9.03
C ALA A 435 19.89 9.19 -8.44
N PHE A 436 20.05 10.40 -7.93
CA PHE A 436 18.93 11.29 -7.64
C PHE A 436 18.33 11.83 -8.94
N LEU A 437 17.11 11.38 -9.26
CA LEU A 437 16.40 11.73 -10.50
C LEU A 437 15.55 13.00 -10.39
N GLY A 438 15.34 13.53 -9.18
CA GLY A 438 14.34 14.57 -8.94
C GLY A 438 12.93 14.02 -9.04
N SER A 439 12.06 14.69 -9.81
CA SER A 439 10.69 14.19 -10.05
C SER A 439 10.66 13.20 -11.20
N TRP A 440 10.12 11.99 -10.95
CA TRP A 440 9.86 11.00 -11.98
C TRP A 440 8.99 11.55 -13.11
N SER A 441 7.99 12.38 -12.81
CA SER A 441 7.13 12.95 -13.85
C SER A 441 7.92 13.80 -14.86
N ASN A 442 8.89 14.59 -14.37
CA ASN A 442 9.70 15.46 -15.22
C ASN A 442 10.75 14.65 -15.99
N PHE A 443 11.39 13.69 -15.33
CA PHE A 443 12.32 12.77 -15.97
C PHE A 443 11.65 12.02 -17.12
N LEU A 444 10.45 11.48 -16.90
CA LEU A 444 9.72 10.71 -17.90
C LEU A 444 9.16 11.60 -19.02
N SER A 445 8.63 12.79 -18.69
CA SER A 445 8.12 13.71 -19.71
C SER A 445 9.22 14.26 -20.61
N GLU A 446 10.40 14.57 -20.07
CA GLU A 446 11.55 15.00 -20.87
C GLU A 446 12.02 13.89 -21.83
N LEU A 447 12.09 12.64 -21.34
CA LEU A 447 12.46 11.50 -22.18
C LEU A 447 11.43 11.23 -23.26
N ALA A 448 10.14 11.19 -22.90
CA ALA A 448 9.04 10.96 -23.83
C ALA A 448 8.98 12.02 -24.93
N ALA A 449 9.22 13.30 -24.59
CA ALA A 449 9.22 14.40 -25.55
C ALA A 449 10.41 14.36 -26.54
N LYS A 450 11.53 13.74 -26.14
CA LYS A 450 12.73 13.58 -27.00
C LYS A 450 12.67 12.33 -27.86
N ALA A 451 12.10 11.25 -27.34
CA ALA A 451 12.02 9.96 -28.02
C ALA A 451 11.05 9.99 -29.20
N VAL A 452 11.19 9.03 -30.11
CA VAL A 452 10.19 8.75 -31.15
C VAL A 452 8.81 8.54 -30.51
N ASP A 453 7.79 9.17 -31.09
CA ASP A 453 6.42 9.14 -30.58
C ASP A 453 5.86 7.71 -30.45
N GLU A 454 5.33 7.41 -29.25
CA GLU A 454 4.76 6.13 -28.85
C GLU A 454 3.80 6.28 -27.67
N GLU A 455 2.83 5.37 -27.57
CA GLU A 455 1.96 5.22 -26.41
C GLU A 455 2.74 4.70 -25.19
N TRP A 456 2.99 5.60 -24.23
CA TRP A 456 3.71 5.32 -22.99
C TRP A 456 2.82 4.99 -21.78
N ASP A 457 1.50 4.96 -22.00
CA ASP A 457 0.47 4.61 -21.02
C ASP A 457 -0.55 3.63 -21.63
N PHE A 458 -1.34 2.98 -20.77
CA PHE A 458 -2.42 2.08 -21.20
C PHE A 458 -3.73 2.85 -21.37
N ARG A 459 -4.70 2.24 -22.05
CA ARG A 459 -6.02 2.84 -22.23
C ARG A 459 -6.70 3.08 -20.87
N GLY A 460 -7.07 4.33 -20.62
CA GLY A 460 -7.78 4.75 -19.40
C GLY A 460 -6.85 5.08 -18.23
N SER A 461 -5.53 4.94 -18.38
CA SER A 461 -4.57 5.46 -17.42
C SER A 461 -4.66 6.99 -17.38
N PRO A 462 -4.51 7.65 -16.21
CA PRO A 462 -4.42 9.10 -16.15
C PRO A 462 -3.22 9.57 -17.00
N LYS A 463 -3.47 10.52 -17.92
CA LYS A 463 -2.44 10.99 -18.86
C LYS A 463 -1.23 11.56 -18.10
N GLY A 464 -0.02 11.18 -18.53
CA GLY A 464 1.23 11.72 -18.00
C GLY A 464 1.86 10.93 -16.85
N HIS A 465 1.35 9.74 -16.54
CA HIS A 465 1.99 8.82 -15.59
C HIS A 465 3.12 8.00 -16.23
N TYR A 466 3.11 7.83 -17.56
CA TYR A 466 4.15 7.14 -18.33
C TYR A 466 4.49 5.74 -17.77
N ARG A 467 3.47 4.94 -17.44
CA ARG A 467 3.61 3.64 -16.76
C ARG A 467 4.45 2.63 -17.54
N ILE A 468 4.37 2.65 -18.86
CA ILE A 468 5.17 1.77 -19.71
C ILE A 468 6.63 2.26 -19.69
N LEU A 469 6.83 3.57 -19.84
CA LEU A 469 8.16 4.19 -19.91
C LEU A 469 8.94 4.04 -18.60
N ILE A 470 8.30 4.24 -17.44
CA ILE A 470 8.98 4.10 -16.14
C ILE A 470 9.53 2.69 -15.94
N GLN A 471 8.75 1.66 -16.27
CA GLN A 471 9.21 0.27 -16.19
C GLN A 471 10.28 -0.02 -17.23
N TYR A 472 10.11 0.49 -18.45
CA TYR A 472 11.09 0.37 -19.52
C TYR A 472 12.47 0.90 -19.09
N VAL A 473 12.54 2.15 -18.59
CA VAL A 473 13.83 2.77 -18.23
C VAL A 473 14.47 2.06 -17.03
N LYS A 474 13.68 1.70 -16.01
CA LYS A 474 14.18 0.97 -14.83
C LYS A 474 14.85 -0.34 -15.19
N TYR A 475 14.18 -1.17 -15.99
CA TYR A 475 14.72 -2.48 -16.35
C TYR A 475 15.80 -2.40 -17.44
N THR A 476 15.74 -1.40 -18.32
CA THR A 476 16.83 -1.11 -19.27
C THR A 476 18.10 -0.71 -18.54
N PHE A 477 18.02 0.18 -17.55
CA PHE A 477 19.16 0.53 -16.71
C PHE A 477 19.73 -0.70 -15.98
N SER A 478 18.85 -1.54 -15.42
CA SER A 478 19.29 -2.77 -14.75
C SER A 478 20.01 -3.73 -15.71
N ARG A 479 19.54 -3.85 -16.96
CA ARG A 479 20.21 -4.63 -18.00
C ARG A 479 21.60 -4.06 -18.32
N LEU A 480 21.71 -2.76 -18.53
CA LEU A 480 22.98 -2.09 -18.84
C LEU A 480 24.01 -2.22 -17.70
N MET A 481 23.56 -2.19 -16.44
CA MET A 481 24.43 -2.44 -15.29
C MET A 481 25.03 -3.86 -15.33
N ARG A 482 24.23 -4.88 -15.68
CA ARG A 482 24.72 -6.25 -15.83
C ARG A 482 25.67 -6.41 -17.01
N GLU A 483 25.37 -5.75 -18.12
CA GLU A 483 26.22 -5.74 -19.31
C GLU A 483 27.47 -4.87 -19.16
N LYS A 484 27.60 -4.14 -18.03
CA LYS A 484 28.69 -3.18 -17.77
C LYS A 484 28.78 -2.09 -18.83
N LYS A 485 27.63 -1.63 -19.32
CA LYS A 485 27.48 -0.59 -20.36
C LYS A 485 27.15 0.80 -19.82
N VAL A 486 27.02 0.94 -18.50
CA VAL A 486 26.95 2.25 -17.85
C VAL A 486 28.37 2.81 -17.74
N CYS A 487 28.60 3.96 -18.35
CA CYS A 487 29.92 4.61 -18.35
C CYS A 487 30.02 5.62 -17.21
N ILE A 488 31.12 5.56 -16.47
CA ILE A 488 31.38 6.42 -15.31
C ILE A 488 32.80 6.99 -15.44
N SER A 489 32.92 8.30 -15.21
CA SER A 489 34.18 9.04 -15.08
C SER A 489 34.18 9.81 -13.75
N GLU A 490 35.26 10.53 -13.41
CA GLU A 490 35.32 11.28 -12.14
C GLU A 490 34.26 12.39 -12.02
N GLN A 491 33.82 12.97 -13.14
CA GLN A 491 32.94 14.14 -13.16
C GLN A 491 31.64 13.93 -13.93
N PHE A 492 31.43 12.73 -14.49
CA PHE A 492 30.33 12.47 -15.39
C PHE A 492 30.00 10.99 -15.44
N ALA A 493 28.72 10.65 -15.45
CA ALA A 493 28.24 9.30 -15.76
C ALA A 493 27.14 9.37 -16.82
N ALA A 494 27.05 8.34 -17.65
CA ALA A 494 26.01 8.25 -18.66
C ALA A 494 25.68 6.80 -19.04
N PHE A 495 24.46 6.59 -19.50
CA PHE A 495 24.04 5.35 -20.15
C PHE A 495 23.14 5.64 -21.35
N ASN A 496 23.12 4.71 -22.31
CA ASN A 496 22.22 4.77 -23.46
C ASN A 496 20.83 4.28 -23.04
N THR A 497 19.79 5.10 -23.24
CA THR A 497 18.43 4.77 -22.79
C THR A 497 17.77 3.62 -23.57
N GLY A 498 18.34 3.20 -24.69
CA GLY A 498 17.74 2.25 -25.62
C GLY A 498 16.65 2.86 -26.52
N LEU A 499 16.36 4.16 -26.35
CA LEU A 499 15.45 4.93 -27.18
C LEU A 499 16.23 5.85 -28.10
N ALA A 500 15.61 6.18 -29.23
CA ALA A 500 16.15 7.10 -30.21
C ALA A 500 15.23 8.33 -30.35
N ASP A 501 15.79 9.44 -30.83
CA ASP A 501 15.03 10.63 -31.17
C ASP A 501 14.33 10.50 -32.54
N ASN A 502 13.64 11.55 -33.00
CA ASN A 502 12.96 11.55 -34.30
C ASN A 502 13.89 11.42 -35.52
N HIS A 503 15.20 11.59 -35.35
CA HIS A 503 16.22 11.35 -36.37
C HIS A 503 16.85 9.96 -36.26
N TYR A 504 16.39 9.14 -35.31
CA TYR A 504 16.95 7.85 -34.94
C TYR A 504 18.36 7.92 -34.34
N ASP A 505 18.73 9.07 -33.75
CA ASP A 505 19.94 9.19 -32.94
C ASP A 505 19.69 8.68 -31.51
N ASP A 506 20.66 7.97 -30.95
CA ASP A 506 20.60 7.45 -29.57
C ASP A 506 20.37 8.56 -28.54
N ILE A 507 19.44 8.32 -27.60
CA ILE A 507 19.22 9.18 -26.45
C ILE A 507 20.01 8.64 -25.26
N TYR A 508 20.89 9.47 -24.70
CA TYR A 508 21.67 9.17 -23.50
C TYR A 508 21.11 9.90 -22.29
N ALA A 509 21.06 9.21 -21.15
CA ALA A 509 20.83 9.82 -19.85
C ALA A 509 22.17 10.21 -19.22
N CYS A 510 22.31 11.48 -18.84
CA CYS A 510 23.56 12.01 -18.29
C CYS A 510 23.41 12.42 -16.82
N PHE A 511 24.52 12.28 -16.08
CA PHE A 511 24.56 12.50 -14.65
C PHE A 511 25.85 13.21 -14.23
N PHE A 512 25.73 14.11 -13.25
CA PHE A 512 26.86 14.72 -12.56
C PHE A 512 27.03 14.09 -11.17
N PRO A 513 28.24 14.15 -10.57
CA PRO A 513 28.43 13.77 -9.18
C PRO A 513 27.47 14.53 -8.28
N ASN A 514 26.85 13.83 -7.33
CA ASN A 514 25.96 14.42 -6.36
C ASN A 514 26.74 15.04 -5.19
N GLU A 515 26.03 15.77 -4.33
CA GLU A 515 26.65 16.31 -3.11
C GLU A 515 27.04 15.17 -2.15
N PRO A 516 28.20 15.25 -1.46
CA PRO A 516 28.69 14.16 -0.59
C PRO A 516 27.75 13.78 0.57
N SER A 517 26.78 14.63 0.90
CA SER A 517 25.77 14.39 1.95
C SER A 517 24.52 13.66 1.46
N CYS A 518 24.39 13.39 0.16
CA CYS A 518 23.24 12.70 -0.41
C CYS A 518 23.41 11.17 -0.38
N ASP A 519 22.28 10.46 -0.37
CA ASP A 519 22.25 8.98 -0.35
C ASP A 519 22.61 8.33 -1.70
N THR A 520 22.81 9.13 -2.75
CA THR A 520 23.12 8.66 -4.12
C THR A 520 24.35 9.39 -4.66
N ASP A 521 25.22 8.66 -5.35
CA ASP A 521 26.49 9.19 -5.87
C ASP A 521 26.31 10.14 -7.05
N TRP A 522 25.21 9.98 -7.79
CA TRP A 522 24.94 10.70 -9.02
C TRP A 522 23.67 11.52 -8.94
N LYS A 523 23.61 12.60 -9.71
CA LYS A 523 22.43 13.46 -9.87
C LYS A 523 22.11 13.58 -11.36
N PHE A 524 20.85 13.35 -11.71
CA PHE A 524 20.38 13.46 -13.08
C PHE A 524 20.59 14.87 -13.63
N ALA A 525 21.22 14.96 -14.80
CA ALA A 525 21.55 16.22 -15.46
C ALA A 525 20.61 16.55 -16.63
N GLY A 526 20.14 15.53 -17.35
CA GLY A 526 19.29 15.68 -18.53
C GLY A 526 19.56 14.60 -19.59
N PHE A 527 18.76 14.62 -20.65
CA PHE A 527 18.96 13.75 -21.81
C PHE A 527 19.63 14.48 -22.98
N CYS A 528 20.52 13.78 -23.70
CA CYS A 528 21.19 14.34 -24.88
C CYS A 528 21.40 13.29 -25.98
N THR A 529 21.65 13.76 -27.20
CA THR A 529 22.22 12.97 -28.29
C THR A 529 23.72 13.28 -28.40
N ALA A 530 24.48 12.38 -29.04
CA ALA A 530 25.92 12.53 -29.17
C ALA A 530 26.30 13.87 -29.84
N ALA A 531 27.28 14.58 -29.26
CA ALA A 531 27.77 15.88 -29.74
C ALA A 531 26.74 17.03 -29.80
N SER A 532 25.51 16.85 -29.32
CA SER A 532 24.46 17.88 -29.32
C SER A 532 24.38 18.65 -27.99
N GLY A 533 24.28 19.97 -28.07
CA GLY A 533 24.18 20.85 -26.90
C GLY A 533 25.41 20.81 -25.98
N GLY A 534 25.23 21.24 -24.72
CA GLY A 534 26.30 21.20 -23.70
C GLY A 534 26.60 19.78 -23.23
N LEU A 535 25.56 19.02 -22.88
CA LEU A 535 25.69 17.65 -22.36
C LEU A 535 26.24 16.67 -23.39
N GLY A 536 25.80 16.72 -24.66
CA GLY A 536 26.29 15.81 -25.70
C GLY A 536 27.76 16.02 -26.06
N LYS A 537 28.26 17.26 -25.97
CA LYS A 537 29.70 17.55 -26.11
C LYS A 537 30.50 17.02 -24.92
N GLN A 538 29.96 17.15 -23.70
CA GLN A 538 30.59 16.57 -22.50
C GLN A 538 30.63 15.04 -22.58
N LEU A 539 29.54 14.40 -23.02
CA LEU A 539 29.47 12.95 -23.22
C LEU A 539 30.60 12.44 -24.12
N VAL A 540 30.80 13.06 -25.28
CA VAL A 540 31.86 12.69 -26.25
C VAL A 540 33.26 12.98 -25.70
N ASN A 541 33.42 14.06 -24.92
CA ASN A 541 34.70 14.39 -24.30
C ASN A 541 35.08 13.40 -23.18
N CYS A 542 34.10 12.87 -22.44
CA CYS A 542 34.32 11.99 -21.31
C CYS A 542 34.45 10.50 -21.69
N PHE A 543 33.79 10.05 -22.77
CA PHE A 543 33.68 8.63 -23.10
C PHE A 543 34.06 8.29 -24.54
N ASN A 544 34.99 7.34 -24.68
CA ASN A 544 35.32 6.69 -25.94
C ASN A 544 35.66 5.20 -25.67
N PRO A 545 34.84 4.24 -26.13
CA PRO A 545 33.60 4.43 -26.91
C PRO A 545 32.46 5.05 -26.08
N LEU A 546 31.42 5.55 -26.77
CA LEU A 546 30.18 6.01 -26.14
C LEU A 546 29.42 4.85 -25.47
N PRO A 547 28.53 5.13 -24.49
CA PRO A 547 27.71 4.10 -23.87
C PRO A 547 26.90 3.31 -24.91
N ALA A 548 27.03 1.98 -24.92
CA ALA A 548 26.33 1.13 -25.87
C ALA A 548 24.87 0.88 -25.43
N PRO A 549 23.93 0.64 -26.37
CA PRO A 549 22.55 0.28 -26.05
C PRO A 549 22.43 -1.11 -25.40
N PRO A 550 21.31 -1.41 -24.72
CA PRO A 550 21.08 -2.73 -24.12
C PRO A 550 20.97 -3.83 -25.19
N THR A 551 21.42 -5.04 -24.88
CA THR A 551 21.25 -6.22 -25.76
C THR A 551 20.44 -7.29 -25.04
N TYR A 552 19.35 -7.78 -25.64
CA TYR A 552 18.46 -8.72 -24.95
C TYR A 552 18.59 -10.17 -25.43
N PHE A 553 18.75 -10.37 -26.73
CA PHE A 553 18.81 -11.68 -27.36
C PHE A 553 20.21 -11.98 -27.90
N SER A 554 20.53 -13.27 -27.98
CA SER A 554 21.79 -13.76 -28.53
C SER A 554 21.61 -14.73 -29.70
N SER A 555 20.42 -15.34 -29.82
CA SER A 555 20.11 -16.27 -30.91
C SER A 555 18.72 -16.03 -31.49
N ASN A 556 18.42 -16.72 -32.60
CA ASN A 556 17.12 -16.61 -33.26
C ASN A 556 16.00 -17.26 -32.43
N GLU A 557 16.32 -18.27 -31.61
CA GLU A 557 15.36 -18.95 -30.73
C GLU A 557 14.80 -18.04 -29.64
N ASP A 558 15.52 -16.97 -29.28
CA ASP A 558 15.05 -15.93 -28.35
C ASP A 558 13.94 -15.05 -28.97
N LEU A 559 13.87 -15.01 -30.31
CA LEU A 559 12.97 -14.12 -31.05
C LEU A 559 11.82 -14.86 -31.72
N PHE A 560 12.02 -16.12 -32.11
CA PHE A 560 11.07 -16.86 -32.91
C PHE A 560 10.70 -18.20 -32.27
N PHE A 561 9.40 -18.46 -32.20
CA PHE A 561 8.87 -19.72 -31.70
C PHE A 561 9.05 -20.83 -32.73
N ASP A 562 9.79 -21.88 -32.35
CA ASP A 562 10.06 -23.04 -33.19
C ASP A 562 8.97 -24.11 -33.02
N GLN A 563 8.14 -24.25 -34.03
CA GLN A 563 6.99 -25.16 -34.02
C GLN A 563 7.36 -26.65 -34.08
N THR A 564 8.61 -26.99 -34.37
CA THR A 564 9.06 -28.38 -34.42
C THR A 564 9.29 -28.95 -33.02
N LYS A 565 9.46 -28.08 -32.01
CA LYS A 565 9.71 -28.45 -30.62
C LYS A 565 8.41 -28.71 -29.87
N GLN A 566 8.47 -29.64 -28.92
CA GLN A 566 7.34 -29.92 -28.04
C GLN A 566 7.19 -28.81 -26.99
N LEU A 567 5.94 -28.50 -26.63
CA LEU A 567 5.60 -27.55 -25.56
C LEU A 567 4.92 -28.32 -24.42
N HIS A 568 5.54 -28.31 -23.25
CA HIS A 568 4.97 -28.83 -22.01
C HIS A 568 4.56 -27.65 -21.14
N THR A 569 3.38 -27.68 -20.52
CA THR A 569 2.86 -26.54 -19.76
C THR A 569 2.59 -26.96 -18.32
N ASP A 570 3.04 -26.13 -17.38
CA ASP A 570 2.74 -26.31 -15.95
C ASP A 570 1.33 -25.81 -15.64
N PHE A 571 0.34 -26.67 -15.86
CA PHE A 571 -1.05 -26.34 -15.61
C PHE A 571 -1.37 -26.18 -14.12
N GLU A 572 -0.65 -26.86 -13.24
CA GLU A 572 -0.89 -26.75 -11.80
C GLU A 572 -0.51 -25.35 -11.32
N HIS A 573 0.68 -24.88 -11.69
CA HIS A 573 1.13 -23.53 -11.38
C HIS A 573 0.23 -22.44 -12.01
N ILE A 574 -0.29 -22.66 -13.21
CA ILE A 574 -1.19 -21.70 -13.87
C ILE A 574 -2.57 -21.67 -13.19
N ILE A 575 -3.16 -22.83 -12.90
CA ILE A 575 -4.55 -22.94 -12.44
C ILE A 575 -4.68 -22.72 -10.94
N ILE A 576 -3.71 -23.16 -10.14
CA ILE A 576 -3.77 -23.05 -8.67
C ILE A 576 -3.08 -21.75 -8.22
N ASP A 577 -1.80 -21.59 -8.55
CA ASP A 577 -1.02 -20.47 -8.00
C ASP A 577 -1.39 -19.13 -8.66
N ASN A 578 -1.72 -19.15 -9.96
CA ASN A 578 -1.95 -17.95 -10.77
C ASN A 578 -3.39 -17.76 -11.25
N ILE A 579 -4.37 -18.37 -10.58
CA ILE A 579 -5.79 -18.29 -10.98
C ILE A 579 -6.29 -16.86 -11.17
N LYS A 580 -5.78 -15.91 -10.38
CA LYS A 580 -6.17 -14.50 -10.42
C LYS A 580 -5.83 -13.80 -11.74
N ARG A 581 -4.96 -14.40 -12.57
CA ARG A 581 -4.59 -13.90 -13.90
C ARG A 581 -5.56 -14.37 -14.98
N LEU A 582 -6.37 -15.40 -14.71
CA LEU A 582 -7.37 -15.90 -15.64
C LEU A 582 -8.59 -14.97 -15.67
N PRO A 583 -9.28 -14.82 -16.83
CA PRO A 583 -10.47 -13.99 -16.91
C PRO A 583 -11.59 -14.54 -16.03
N LEU A 584 -12.22 -13.67 -15.23
CA LEU A 584 -13.34 -14.07 -14.38
C LEU A 584 -14.50 -14.66 -15.19
N GLN A 585 -14.78 -14.13 -16.38
CA GLN A 585 -15.81 -14.68 -17.25
C GLN A 585 -15.47 -16.12 -17.69
N PHE A 586 -14.23 -16.36 -18.09
CA PHE A 586 -13.76 -17.70 -18.44
C PHE A 586 -13.95 -18.68 -17.27
N LEU A 587 -13.56 -18.29 -16.05
CA LEU A 587 -13.74 -19.11 -14.85
C LEU A 587 -15.22 -19.41 -14.59
N TYR A 588 -16.08 -18.39 -14.65
CA TYR A 588 -17.54 -18.53 -14.48
C TYR A 588 -18.15 -19.56 -15.45
N ASP A 589 -17.70 -19.55 -16.70
CA ASP A 589 -18.15 -20.46 -17.76
C ASP A 589 -17.69 -21.90 -17.48
N GLN A 590 -16.46 -22.10 -17.00
CA GLN A 590 -15.94 -23.43 -16.65
C GLN A 590 -16.66 -24.06 -15.44
N PHE A 591 -17.29 -23.24 -14.59
CA PHE A 591 -17.96 -23.66 -13.36
C PHE A 591 -19.45 -23.97 -13.52
N PHE A 592 -19.95 -24.26 -14.75
CA PHE A 592 -21.39 -24.51 -15.00
C PHE A 592 -22.08 -25.58 -14.12
N GLY A 593 -21.34 -26.51 -13.55
CA GLY A 593 -21.89 -27.53 -12.65
C GLY A 593 -21.50 -27.38 -11.18
N ASN A 594 -21.00 -26.21 -10.76
CA ASN A 594 -20.59 -25.94 -9.39
C ASN A 594 -21.04 -24.53 -8.99
N GLU A 595 -22.14 -24.46 -8.23
CA GLU A 595 -22.75 -23.19 -7.79
C GLU A 595 -21.83 -22.42 -6.85
N GLU A 596 -21.20 -23.09 -5.89
CA GLU A 596 -20.24 -22.48 -4.95
C GLU A 596 -19.11 -21.74 -5.68
N ALA A 597 -18.48 -22.39 -6.67
CA ALA A 597 -17.40 -21.79 -7.45
C ALA A 597 -17.89 -20.59 -8.28
N ARG A 598 -19.13 -20.62 -8.78
CA ARG A 598 -19.72 -19.49 -9.52
C ARG A 598 -20.04 -18.30 -8.61
N GLU A 599 -20.61 -18.57 -7.44
CA GLU A 599 -20.88 -17.54 -6.44
C GLU A 599 -19.60 -16.86 -5.96
N LEU A 600 -18.50 -17.63 -5.81
CA LEU A 600 -17.18 -17.07 -5.51
C LEU A 600 -16.69 -16.14 -6.63
N VAL A 601 -16.81 -16.53 -7.90
CA VAL A 601 -16.42 -15.68 -9.04
C VAL A 601 -17.25 -14.39 -9.11
N GLU A 602 -18.56 -14.47 -8.90
CA GLU A 602 -19.42 -13.27 -8.84
C GLU A 602 -19.09 -12.38 -7.63
N SER A 603 -18.77 -12.98 -6.49
CA SER A 603 -18.32 -12.24 -5.30
C SER A 603 -17.00 -11.50 -5.56
N ILE A 604 -16.06 -12.14 -6.28
CA ILE A 604 -14.79 -11.51 -6.69
C ILE A 604 -15.07 -10.34 -7.63
N ARG A 605 -16.00 -10.49 -8.57
CA ARG A 605 -16.43 -9.44 -9.50
C ARG A 605 -17.05 -8.26 -8.76
N ALA A 606 -17.92 -8.51 -7.78
CA ALA A 606 -18.62 -7.47 -7.01
C ALA A 606 -17.70 -6.68 -6.07
N LYS A 607 -16.66 -7.32 -5.51
CA LYS A 607 -15.70 -6.69 -4.59
C LYS A 607 -14.47 -6.10 -5.30
N SER A 608 -14.65 -5.52 -6.49
CA SER A 608 -13.52 -5.08 -7.34
C SER A 608 -12.53 -4.12 -6.63
N ALA A 609 -13.01 -3.30 -5.68
CA ALA A 609 -12.24 -2.29 -4.96
C ALA A 609 -11.58 -2.75 -3.64
N ASP A 610 -11.90 -3.94 -3.11
CA ASP A 610 -11.36 -4.44 -1.84
C ASP A 610 -10.35 -5.56 -2.08
N ARG A 611 -9.06 -5.21 -2.14
CA ARG A 611 -7.97 -6.14 -2.46
C ARG A 611 -7.85 -7.29 -1.46
N ALA A 612 -7.93 -7.00 -0.16
CA ALA A 612 -7.79 -8.02 0.87
C ALA A 612 -8.93 -9.04 0.80
N ALA A 613 -10.17 -8.56 0.62
CA ALA A 613 -11.31 -9.44 0.44
C ALA A 613 -11.23 -10.25 -0.86
N ARG A 614 -10.69 -9.69 -1.95
CA ARG A 614 -10.48 -10.42 -3.21
C ARG A 614 -9.44 -11.54 -3.07
N GLU A 615 -8.33 -11.30 -2.39
CA GLU A 615 -7.31 -12.32 -2.20
C GLU A 615 -7.87 -13.50 -1.39
N GLU A 616 -8.63 -13.21 -0.32
CA GLU A 616 -9.31 -14.24 0.47
C GLU A 616 -10.32 -15.06 -0.37
N LEU A 617 -11.05 -14.40 -1.27
CA LEU A 617 -11.99 -15.08 -2.18
C LEU A 617 -11.28 -15.94 -3.23
N TYR A 618 -10.14 -15.48 -3.76
CA TYR A 618 -9.32 -16.29 -4.66
C TYR A 618 -8.74 -17.50 -3.93
N ASP A 619 -8.31 -17.37 -2.68
CA ASP A 619 -7.81 -18.50 -1.89
C ASP A 619 -8.90 -19.54 -1.63
N LYS A 620 -10.13 -19.09 -1.33
CA LYS A 620 -11.30 -19.98 -1.27
C LYS A 620 -11.56 -20.68 -2.60
N LEU A 621 -11.50 -19.93 -3.71
CA LEU A 621 -11.70 -20.51 -5.04
C LEU A 621 -10.63 -21.54 -5.40
N LYS A 622 -9.36 -21.29 -5.04
CA LYS A 622 -8.27 -22.27 -5.21
C LYS A 622 -8.60 -23.56 -4.46
N GLN A 623 -9.02 -23.46 -3.20
CA GLN A 623 -9.37 -24.64 -2.40
C GLN A 623 -10.49 -25.46 -3.04
N VAL A 624 -11.55 -24.81 -3.54
CA VAL A 624 -12.65 -25.49 -4.25
C VAL A 624 -12.15 -26.25 -5.50
N ILE A 625 -11.15 -25.70 -6.21
CA ILE A 625 -10.58 -26.36 -7.40
C ILE A 625 -9.67 -27.52 -7.02
N ILE A 626 -8.86 -27.37 -5.96
CA ILE A 626 -8.00 -28.44 -5.43
C ILE A 626 -8.85 -29.64 -5.00
N ASP A 627 -9.95 -29.38 -4.30
CA ASP A 627 -10.86 -30.42 -3.81
C ASP A 627 -11.72 -31.03 -4.93
N ASN A 628 -11.74 -30.43 -6.12
CA ASN A 628 -12.56 -30.86 -7.25
C ASN A 628 -11.75 -31.06 -8.53
N SER A 629 -11.20 -32.27 -8.69
CA SER A 629 -10.41 -32.67 -9.86
C SER A 629 -11.13 -32.46 -11.21
N ARG A 630 -12.47 -32.49 -11.25
CA ARG A 630 -13.23 -32.24 -12.48
C ARG A 630 -13.15 -30.78 -12.91
N LEU A 631 -13.17 -29.83 -11.98
CA LEU A 631 -13.03 -28.41 -12.30
C LEU A 631 -11.64 -28.10 -12.83
N PHE A 632 -10.62 -28.64 -12.16
CA PHE A 632 -9.23 -28.52 -12.60
C PHE A 632 -9.05 -29.03 -14.04
N VAL A 633 -9.50 -30.25 -14.33
CA VAL A 633 -9.36 -30.86 -15.67
C VAL A 633 -10.13 -30.07 -16.74
N ARG A 634 -11.27 -29.45 -16.41
CA ARG A 634 -12.00 -28.59 -17.35
C ARG A 634 -11.20 -27.36 -17.75
N ILE A 635 -10.67 -26.63 -16.75
CA ILE A 635 -9.82 -25.46 -16.99
C ILE A 635 -8.58 -25.89 -17.80
N GLN A 636 -7.93 -26.98 -17.39
CA GLN A 636 -6.75 -27.53 -18.07
C GLN A 636 -7.04 -27.85 -19.55
N ASN A 637 -8.14 -28.53 -19.85
CA ASN A 637 -8.48 -28.88 -21.24
C ASN A 637 -8.75 -27.63 -22.08
N ARG A 638 -9.45 -26.64 -21.52
CA ARG A 638 -9.71 -25.40 -22.25
C ARG A 638 -8.42 -24.58 -22.46
N LEU A 639 -7.48 -24.60 -21.53
CA LEU A 639 -6.15 -24.03 -21.72
C LEU A 639 -5.37 -24.77 -22.82
N LYS A 640 -5.40 -26.11 -22.86
CA LYS A 640 -4.78 -26.89 -23.94
C LYS A 640 -5.34 -26.50 -25.31
N ASP A 641 -6.67 -26.36 -25.42
CA ASP A 641 -7.31 -25.94 -26.66
C ASP A 641 -6.85 -24.54 -27.10
N ALA A 642 -6.76 -23.60 -26.15
CA ALA A 642 -6.26 -22.25 -26.41
C ALA A 642 -4.79 -22.23 -26.83
N ILE A 643 -3.94 -23.07 -26.22
CA ILE A 643 -2.53 -23.24 -26.59
C ILE A 643 -2.39 -23.79 -28.00
N GLU A 644 -3.18 -24.80 -28.36
CA GLU A 644 -3.17 -25.36 -29.71
C GLU A 644 -3.66 -24.35 -30.75
N LEU A 645 -4.66 -23.51 -30.42
CA LEU A 645 -5.05 -22.39 -31.27
C LEU A 645 -3.92 -21.36 -31.41
N ALA A 646 -3.23 -21.02 -30.32
CA ALA A 646 -2.09 -20.10 -30.35
C ALA A 646 -0.96 -20.63 -31.25
N LYS A 647 -0.61 -21.92 -31.13
CA LYS A 647 0.38 -22.58 -32.00
C LYS A 647 -0.04 -22.55 -33.47
N LYS A 648 -1.33 -22.77 -33.77
CA LYS A 648 -1.86 -22.61 -35.14
C LYS A 648 -1.70 -21.18 -35.64
N ARG A 649 -1.91 -20.16 -34.81
CA ARG A 649 -1.71 -18.74 -35.20
C ARG A 649 -0.25 -18.43 -35.47
N VAL A 650 0.65 -18.87 -34.60
CA VAL A 650 2.11 -18.76 -34.82
C VAL A 650 2.54 -19.41 -36.12
N ARG A 651 1.93 -20.55 -36.48
CA ARG A 651 2.17 -21.21 -37.77
C ARG A 651 1.88 -20.32 -38.97
N TRP A 652 0.79 -19.55 -38.90
CA TRP A 652 0.37 -18.67 -39.98
C TRP A 652 1.10 -17.32 -39.98
N ASN A 653 1.42 -16.80 -38.80
CA ASN A 653 2.16 -15.56 -38.63
C ASN A 653 3.22 -15.74 -37.53
N TYR A 654 4.50 -15.82 -37.93
CA TYR A 654 5.62 -16.03 -37.01
C TYR A 654 5.76 -14.91 -35.96
N LYS A 655 5.23 -13.71 -36.23
CA LYS A 655 5.22 -12.58 -35.28
C LYS A 655 4.20 -12.72 -34.16
N THR A 656 3.28 -13.69 -34.27
CA THR A 656 2.27 -13.94 -33.23
C THR A 656 2.92 -14.26 -31.88
N ALA A 657 4.04 -14.99 -31.88
CA ALA A 657 4.82 -15.22 -30.68
C ALA A 657 5.67 -13.97 -30.41
N ILE A 658 5.44 -13.32 -29.27
CA ILE A 658 6.10 -12.07 -28.92
C ILE A 658 7.28 -12.36 -27.98
N PRO A 659 8.51 -11.92 -28.30
CA PRO A 659 9.63 -12.05 -27.38
C PRO A 659 9.47 -11.11 -26.19
N SER A 660 9.87 -11.59 -25.01
CA SER A 660 9.93 -10.81 -23.79
C SER A 660 11.19 -11.13 -23.00
N TYR A 661 11.59 -10.18 -22.16
CA TYR A 661 12.75 -10.31 -21.30
C TYR A 661 12.31 -10.25 -19.85
N PHE A 662 12.77 -11.21 -19.03
CA PHE A 662 12.46 -11.26 -17.60
C PHE A 662 13.64 -10.74 -16.76
N PRO A 663 13.55 -9.52 -16.19
CA PRO A 663 14.70 -8.87 -15.55
C PRO A 663 15.23 -9.61 -14.33
N LYS A 664 14.43 -10.39 -13.59
CA LYS A 664 14.92 -11.05 -12.38
C LYS A 664 15.85 -12.23 -12.67
N ARG A 665 15.51 -13.06 -13.67
CA ARG A 665 16.33 -14.22 -14.06
C ARG A 665 17.33 -13.91 -15.17
N ASP A 666 17.23 -12.73 -15.79
CA ASP A 666 18.08 -12.35 -16.93
C ASP A 666 17.83 -13.27 -18.14
N THR A 667 16.59 -13.71 -18.33
CA THR A 667 16.22 -14.71 -19.34
C THR A 667 15.31 -14.12 -20.41
N MET A 668 15.51 -14.55 -21.64
CA MET A 668 14.55 -14.36 -22.72
C MET A 668 13.45 -15.42 -22.66
N SER A 669 12.24 -15.01 -23.00
CA SER A 669 11.07 -15.87 -23.11
C SER A 669 10.28 -15.47 -24.35
N LEU A 670 9.38 -16.34 -24.80
CA LEU A 670 8.39 -16.02 -25.82
C LEU A 670 7.01 -16.04 -25.17
N MET A 671 6.08 -15.30 -25.75
CA MET A 671 4.70 -15.22 -25.26
C MET A 671 3.71 -15.63 -26.35
N LEU A 672 2.83 -16.57 -26.00
CA LEU A 672 1.77 -17.04 -26.89
C LEU A 672 0.41 -16.47 -26.46
N PRO A 673 -0.39 -15.91 -27.39
CA PRO A 673 -1.71 -15.37 -27.06
C PRO A 673 -2.71 -16.49 -26.76
N LEU A 674 -3.28 -16.50 -25.55
CA LEU A 674 -4.36 -17.40 -25.19
C LEU A 674 -5.70 -16.66 -25.25
N ALA A 675 -6.55 -17.07 -26.18
CA ALA A 675 -7.94 -16.63 -26.30
C ALA A 675 -8.83 -17.64 -25.56
N LEU A 676 -9.37 -17.23 -24.41
CA LEU A 676 -10.09 -18.12 -23.49
C LEU A 676 -11.59 -17.90 -23.56
N VAL A 677 -12.03 -16.64 -23.58
CA VAL A 677 -13.44 -16.23 -23.61
C VAL A 677 -13.94 -16.11 -25.06
N ASP A 678 -13.28 -15.25 -25.85
CA ASP A 678 -13.59 -15.03 -27.26
C ASP A 678 -12.39 -15.48 -28.09
N GLU A 679 -12.59 -16.39 -29.03
CA GLU A 679 -11.51 -16.88 -29.88
C GLU A 679 -10.78 -15.74 -30.61
N GLN A 680 -11.45 -14.65 -30.98
CA GLN A 680 -10.83 -13.55 -31.71
C GLN A 680 -9.95 -12.65 -30.83
N LYS A 681 -10.16 -12.66 -29.51
CA LYS A 681 -9.52 -11.74 -28.58
C LYS A 681 -8.69 -12.50 -27.54
N PRO A 682 -7.36 -12.40 -27.59
CA PRO A 682 -6.52 -12.94 -26.53
C PRO A 682 -6.82 -12.26 -25.19
N ASP A 683 -6.86 -13.06 -24.14
CA ASP A 683 -7.15 -12.61 -22.77
C ASP A 683 -5.89 -12.59 -21.89
N VAL A 684 -5.00 -13.57 -22.09
CA VAL A 684 -3.75 -13.75 -21.34
C VAL A 684 -2.63 -14.20 -22.27
N ALA A 685 -1.39 -14.03 -21.81
CA ALA A 685 -0.19 -14.46 -22.53
C ALA A 685 0.46 -15.65 -21.83
N LEU A 686 0.64 -16.79 -22.51
CA LEU A 686 1.43 -17.90 -21.99
C LEU A 686 2.91 -17.62 -22.19
N VAL A 687 3.69 -17.58 -21.11
CA VAL A 687 5.14 -17.44 -21.15
C VAL A 687 5.77 -18.81 -21.40
N VAL A 688 6.51 -18.93 -22.50
CA VAL A 688 7.21 -20.14 -22.90
C VAL A 688 8.72 -19.91 -22.97
N GLU A 689 9.48 -20.86 -22.44
CA GLU A 689 10.93 -20.82 -22.40
C GLU A 689 11.52 -22.05 -23.05
N LEU A 690 12.57 -21.88 -23.85
CA LEU A 690 13.30 -23.00 -24.41
C LEU A 690 14.18 -23.61 -23.33
N THR A 691 13.95 -24.88 -23.02
CA THR A 691 14.73 -25.61 -22.02
C THR A 691 16.00 -26.19 -22.64
N ASN A 692 16.96 -26.55 -21.78
CA ASN A 692 18.22 -27.19 -22.21
C ASN A 692 18.02 -28.53 -22.94
N SER A 693 16.87 -29.20 -22.76
CA SER A 693 16.55 -30.44 -23.49
C SER A 693 16.11 -30.20 -24.94
N GLY A 694 15.87 -28.94 -25.31
CA GLY A 694 15.37 -28.55 -26.63
C GLY A 694 13.85 -28.50 -26.73
N SER A 695 13.10 -28.78 -25.67
CA SER A 695 11.64 -28.57 -25.60
C SER A 695 11.30 -27.20 -25.01
N TYR A 696 10.13 -26.67 -25.35
CA TYR A 696 9.57 -25.50 -24.68
C TYR A 696 8.84 -25.89 -23.39
N GLN A 697 8.99 -25.07 -22.36
CA GLN A 697 8.23 -25.12 -21.13
C GLN A 697 7.34 -23.87 -21.02
N GLY A 698 6.02 -24.06 -20.95
CA GLY A 698 5.07 -23.02 -20.58
C GLY A 698 5.09 -22.84 -19.07
N GLN A 699 5.77 -21.79 -18.61
CA GLN A 699 6.06 -21.55 -17.19
C GLN A 699 4.83 -21.02 -16.45
N THR A 700 4.18 -20.00 -17.00
CA THR A 700 3.07 -19.30 -16.36
C THR A 700 2.28 -18.49 -17.39
N ILE A 701 1.20 -17.84 -16.96
CA ILE A 701 0.46 -16.86 -17.77
C ILE A 701 0.64 -15.46 -17.22
N LEU A 702 0.62 -14.45 -18.08
CA LEU A 702 0.62 -13.03 -17.74
C LEU A 702 -0.68 -12.36 -18.17
N THR A 703 -1.07 -11.31 -17.46
CA THR A 703 -2.10 -10.39 -17.98
C THR A 703 -1.55 -9.64 -19.20
N LEU A 704 -2.42 -9.13 -20.08
CA LEU A 704 -1.96 -8.37 -21.25
C LEU A 704 -1.12 -7.15 -20.87
N THR A 705 -1.44 -6.48 -19.75
CA THR A 705 -0.66 -5.36 -19.22
C THR A 705 0.77 -5.78 -18.87
N GLN A 706 0.92 -6.89 -18.13
CA GLN A 706 2.23 -7.43 -17.76
C GLN A 706 3.02 -7.87 -19.00
N ALA A 707 2.37 -8.60 -19.91
CA ALA A 707 2.96 -9.05 -21.15
C ALA A 707 3.49 -7.88 -22.00
N TYR A 708 2.74 -6.77 -22.09
CA TYR A 708 3.18 -5.61 -22.86
C TYR A 708 4.44 -4.97 -22.25
N ILE A 709 4.47 -4.80 -20.92
CA ILE A 709 5.64 -4.24 -20.22
C ILE A 709 6.89 -5.09 -20.50
N ASP A 710 6.79 -6.41 -20.35
CA ASP A 710 7.93 -7.32 -20.51
C ASP A 710 8.39 -7.41 -21.98
N ALA A 711 7.45 -7.37 -22.94
CA ALA A 711 7.78 -7.35 -24.37
C ALA A 711 8.40 -6.03 -24.82
N ARG A 712 7.91 -4.90 -24.30
CA ARG A 712 8.35 -3.57 -24.73
C ARG A 712 9.82 -3.30 -24.41
N LEU A 713 10.39 -3.99 -23.42
CA LEU A 713 11.83 -3.97 -23.14
C LEU A 713 12.66 -4.38 -24.37
N VAL A 714 12.18 -5.36 -25.13
CA VAL A 714 12.90 -5.94 -26.28
C VAL A 714 12.59 -5.20 -27.57
N CYS A 715 11.32 -4.88 -27.83
CA CYS A 715 10.92 -4.19 -29.05
C CYS A 715 9.63 -3.38 -28.90
N ARG A 716 9.49 -2.32 -29.72
CA ARG A 716 8.20 -1.65 -29.92
C ARG A 716 7.25 -2.59 -30.65
N LEU A 717 6.06 -2.81 -30.08
CA LEU A 717 5.05 -3.68 -30.66
C LEU A 717 4.11 -2.91 -31.58
N THR A 718 3.79 -3.49 -32.75
CA THR A 718 2.80 -2.94 -33.68
C THR A 718 1.74 -3.99 -34.02
N GLY A 719 0.59 -3.94 -33.33
CA GLY A 719 -0.71 -4.33 -33.87
C GLY A 719 -1.12 -5.81 -33.98
N ASP A 720 -0.31 -6.80 -33.60
CA ASP A 720 -0.70 -8.21 -33.75
C ASP A 720 -1.85 -8.61 -32.80
N TRP A 721 -1.63 -8.54 -31.49
CA TRP A 721 -2.65 -8.82 -30.48
C TRP A 721 -2.40 -8.12 -29.13
N LEU A 722 -1.19 -7.60 -28.93
CA LEU A 722 -0.74 -6.96 -27.71
C LEU A 722 -0.52 -5.47 -28.00
N ASP A 723 -1.55 -4.67 -27.73
CA ASP A 723 -1.67 -3.28 -28.16
C ASP A 723 -2.11 -2.41 -26.96
N PRO A 724 -1.32 -1.41 -26.54
CA PRO A 724 -1.57 -0.67 -25.31
C PRO A 724 -2.87 0.12 -25.38
N SER A 725 -3.30 0.53 -26.58
CA SER A 725 -4.56 1.25 -26.81
C SER A 725 -5.80 0.39 -26.63
N LYS A 726 -5.66 -0.94 -26.65
CA LYS A 726 -6.76 -1.92 -26.49
C LYS A 726 -6.77 -2.57 -25.11
N ILE A 727 -5.69 -2.43 -24.36
CA ILE A 727 -5.55 -2.96 -23.01
C ILE A 727 -6.12 -1.93 -22.04
N SER A 728 -7.36 -2.15 -21.60
CA SER A 728 -7.90 -1.42 -20.46
C SER A 728 -7.21 -1.92 -19.21
N GLU A 729 -6.73 -1.01 -18.36
CA GLU A 729 -6.30 -1.38 -17.02
C GLU A 729 -7.46 -2.09 -16.30
N PRO A 730 -7.28 -3.33 -15.80
CA PRO A 730 -8.06 -3.74 -14.66
C PRO A 730 -7.73 -2.74 -13.53
N HIS A 731 -8.69 -2.41 -12.66
CA HIS A 731 -8.42 -1.72 -11.39
C HIS A 731 -7.43 -2.56 -10.56
N LEU A 732 -6.15 -2.44 -10.88
CA LEU A 732 -5.00 -3.03 -10.24
C LEU A 732 -4.10 -1.85 -9.92
N ASP A 733 -4.27 -1.40 -8.68
CA ASP A 733 -3.61 -0.24 -8.11
C ASP A 733 -2.09 -0.37 -8.20
N ALA A 734 -1.44 0.80 -8.21
CA ALA A 734 0.00 1.00 -8.42
C ALA A 734 0.94 0.18 -7.52
N ASP A 735 0.43 -0.46 -6.47
CA ASP A 735 1.21 -1.20 -5.47
C ASP A 735 1.55 -2.65 -5.89
N GLU A 736 0.82 -3.27 -6.82
CA GLU A 736 1.16 -4.63 -7.31
C GLU A 736 2.42 -4.67 -8.19
N GLN A 737 3.01 -3.52 -8.54
CA GLN A 737 4.23 -3.46 -9.33
C GLN A 737 5.52 -3.40 -8.48
N THR A 738 5.40 -3.38 -7.15
CA THR A 738 6.55 -3.48 -6.23
C THR A 738 6.60 -4.77 -5.43
N GLU A 739 5.64 -5.68 -5.60
CA GLU A 739 5.81 -7.03 -5.11
C GLU A 739 6.93 -7.68 -5.92
N ASP A 740 8.08 -7.80 -5.26
CA ASP A 740 9.09 -8.76 -5.63
C ASP A 740 8.39 -10.13 -5.67
N PHE A 741 7.90 -10.53 -6.85
CA PHE A 741 7.34 -11.85 -7.08
C PHE A 741 8.26 -12.90 -6.43
N PRO A 742 7.75 -13.72 -5.51
CA PRO A 742 8.46 -14.90 -5.07
C PRO A 742 8.72 -15.78 -6.30
N LEU A 743 9.95 -16.25 -6.37
CA LEU A 743 10.36 -17.31 -7.28
C LEU A 743 9.40 -18.49 -7.13
N TYR A 744 8.89 -18.97 -8.26
CA TYR A 744 8.58 -20.38 -8.42
C TYR A 744 9.51 -20.92 -9.50
#